data_AF-A0A6G5R3B2-F1
#
_entry.id   AF-A0A6G5R3B2-F1
#
_cell.length_a   1.000
_cell.length_b   1.000
_cell.length_c   1.000
_cell.angle_alpha   90.00
_cell.angle_beta   90.00
_cell.angle_gamma   90.00
#
_symmetry.space_group_name_H-M   'P 1'
#
loop_
_entity.id
_entity.type
_entity.pdbx_description
1 polymer ?
#
loop_
_entity_poly.entity_id
_entity_poly.type
_entity_poly.pdbx_seq_one_letter_code
_entity_poly.pdbx_strand_id
1 'polypeptide(L)'
;MDKILSEIWGSDKLFLDMKKLLIGDERLLAVLMATNQKNYDRFIAIGEFRDILHALNLKANIYSVQSAQVGIINALLNSKISKNSLLDTLKRLQNEAIITALELENLENFINSISANSGIKNQNKNNEQKDFFHTKMSTLDSIYEKLLSLCNGRYFEDRLKKAKQKNSELAFNVVVTGVVNAGKSTLLNALLGTKVLGTSNVPETVNLTILKHSDSSFARVKFWNENELRELDLDINDDIKRFAGKEIEIKTEELKGYTTAQNEISKAVKIVELYKNLELLRDGICIVDTPGIDDVVFLREEIARRYMNECDLMVHLMNVSQSATQKDVEFLINSLKSSNIVRLVVVLTHADLLQVQDLSEVINYTKKSLEKELKTNGLDKISSEINFFTISAKKFFEGDEDSGVDSFKEYLYEIFFGQHSEKSRLVLEAYKKELISVASEFLEETKESLLHLTGSNLELSQNLKNLKERKDALAEEFKAIEDMVISEFEKIDINSLDADFLMSLRLVGTTLKDRILNEVDFAKRRKENIDEDRIKYIIQTSLNDGLLATARIKRNEILRRIKSCATNISLKFADFKIDADEKVFNIGDYLSAQGVSFGYMDVAQKICKFLNSKELENSINTSLEEFLKDEKIANFVFNLIKFEKDEFEKRLNAKMQHRRIIFEEDERRLAKESEILSKTGGEIAENLIHFEKLRDDLSSILEELKDA
;
A
#
# COMPACT_ATOMS: atom_id res chain seq x y z
N MET A 1 -25.25 -32.90 24.42
CA MET A 1 -23.93 -33.10 23.80
C MET A 1 -23.13 -34.17 24.53
N ASP A 2 -22.82 -33.99 25.82
CA ASP A 2 -21.94 -34.91 26.56
C ASP A 2 -22.50 -36.35 26.71
N LYS A 3 -23.81 -36.47 26.95
CA LYS A 3 -24.54 -37.75 26.98
C LYS A 3 -24.50 -38.51 25.65
N ILE A 4 -24.57 -37.79 24.53
CA ILE A 4 -24.60 -38.38 23.18
C ILE A 4 -23.21 -38.85 22.76
N LEU A 5 -22.17 -38.08 23.05
CA LEU A 5 -20.81 -38.53 22.80
C LEU A 5 -20.47 -39.77 23.64
N SER A 6 -21.06 -39.90 24.84
CA SER A 6 -20.96 -41.14 25.63
C SER A 6 -21.73 -42.30 25.01
N GLU A 7 -22.86 -42.06 24.34
CA GLU A 7 -23.62 -43.10 23.62
C GLU A 7 -22.93 -43.55 22.32
N ILE A 8 -22.25 -42.64 21.61
CA ILE A 8 -21.53 -42.92 20.35
C ILE A 8 -20.17 -43.60 20.61
N TRP A 9 -19.43 -43.16 21.64
CA TRP A 9 -18.04 -43.57 21.89
C TRP A 9 -17.85 -44.47 23.11
N GLY A 10 -18.86 -44.64 23.97
CA GLY A 10 -18.80 -45.54 25.11
C GLY A 10 -17.58 -45.26 26.01
N SER A 11 -16.74 -46.29 26.19
CA SER A 11 -15.49 -46.23 26.96
C SER A 11 -14.37 -45.41 26.31
N ASP A 12 -14.45 -45.19 24.99
CA ASP A 12 -13.38 -44.57 24.20
C ASP A 12 -13.58 -43.07 24.04
N LYS A 13 -14.56 -42.51 24.76
CA LYS A 13 -14.81 -41.07 24.83
C LYS A 13 -13.64 -40.36 25.52
N LEU A 14 -13.06 -39.38 24.84
CA LEU A 14 -11.98 -38.55 25.36
C LEU A 14 -12.52 -37.28 26.04
N PHE A 15 -11.65 -36.62 26.80
CA PHE A 15 -11.91 -35.27 27.31
C PHE A 15 -11.73 -34.24 26.18
N LEU A 16 -12.81 -33.58 25.79
CA LEU A 16 -12.88 -32.70 24.61
C LEU A 16 -13.22 -31.27 25.01
N ASP A 17 -12.74 -30.30 24.23
CA ASP A 17 -13.19 -28.91 24.34
C ASP A 17 -14.58 -28.76 23.72
N MET A 18 -15.57 -28.52 24.58
CA MET A 18 -16.98 -28.41 24.21
C MET A 18 -17.33 -27.11 23.49
N LYS A 19 -16.38 -26.17 23.33
CA LYS A 19 -16.59 -24.88 22.64
C LYS A 19 -16.18 -24.89 21.18
N LYS A 20 -15.57 -25.98 20.69
CA LYS A 20 -15.11 -26.04 19.30
C LYS A 20 -16.29 -25.88 18.34
N LEU A 21 -16.08 -25.13 17.27
CA LEU A 21 -17.02 -24.94 16.19
C LEU A 21 -16.38 -25.43 14.89
N LEU A 22 -17.10 -26.26 14.13
CA LEU A 22 -16.63 -26.74 12.84
C LEU A 22 -17.71 -26.44 11.80
N ILE A 23 -17.36 -25.61 10.82
CA ILE A 23 -18.21 -25.25 9.68
C ILE A 23 -17.53 -25.80 8.44
N GLY A 24 -18.27 -26.49 7.58
CA GLY A 24 -17.76 -27.16 6.39
C GLY A 24 -18.91 -27.78 5.60
N ASP A 25 -18.59 -28.41 4.48
CA ASP A 25 -19.57 -29.09 3.63
C ASP A 25 -20.37 -30.13 4.44
N GLU A 26 -21.70 -29.98 4.48
CA GLU A 26 -22.59 -30.84 5.26
C GLU A 26 -22.45 -32.32 4.90
N ARG A 27 -22.02 -32.62 3.66
CA ARG A 27 -21.77 -33.98 3.21
C ARG A 27 -20.57 -34.61 3.91
N LEU A 28 -19.47 -33.86 4.01
CA LEU A 28 -18.25 -34.31 4.71
C LEU A 28 -18.49 -34.41 6.22
N LEU A 29 -19.24 -33.47 6.77
CA LEU A 29 -19.59 -33.46 8.19
C LEU A 29 -20.53 -34.61 8.55
N ALA A 30 -21.44 -35.01 7.66
CA ALA A 30 -22.28 -36.20 7.85
C ALA A 30 -21.44 -37.48 7.95
N VAL A 31 -20.39 -37.62 7.13
CA VAL A 31 -19.45 -38.76 7.19
C VAL A 31 -18.71 -38.79 8.53
N LEU A 32 -18.30 -37.63 9.06
CA LEU A 32 -17.70 -37.55 10.41
C LEU A 32 -18.71 -37.87 11.52
N MET A 33 -19.96 -37.41 11.40
CA MET A 33 -21.03 -37.72 12.35
C MET A 33 -21.43 -39.19 12.37
N ALA A 34 -21.27 -39.90 11.25
CA ALA A 34 -21.53 -41.33 11.14
C ALA A 34 -20.49 -42.20 11.89
N THR A 35 -19.35 -41.63 12.30
CA THR A 35 -18.32 -42.40 13.02
C THR A 35 -18.69 -42.64 14.48
N ASN A 36 -18.48 -43.88 14.92
CA ASN A 36 -18.75 -44.38 16.25
C ASN A 36 -17.66 -45.35 16.71
N GLN A 37 -17.74 -45.81 17.96
CA GLN A 37 -16.76 -46.74 18.53
C GLN A 37 -16.55 -48.01 17.69
N LYS A 38 -17.60 -48.52 17.03
CA LYS A 38 -17.57 -49.80 16.32
C LYS A 38 -17.03 -49.69 14.90
N ASN A 39 -17.18 -48.54 14.25
CA ASN A 39 -16.82 -48.34 12.85
C ASN A 39 -15.54 -47.49 12.66
N TYR A 40 -15.04 -46.82 13.71
CA TYR A 40 -13.87 -45.95 13.63
C TYR A 40 -12.65 -46.60 12.96
N ASP A 41 -12.29 -47.84 13.35
CA ASP A 41 -11.14 -48.55 12.78
C ASP A 41 -11.29 -48.82 11.27
N ARG A 42 -12.53 -48.99 10.80
CA ARG A 42 -12.82 -49.14 9.37
C ARG A 42 -12.69 -47.81 8.65
N PHE A 43 -13.24 -46.74 9.22
CA PHE A 43 -13.18 -45.40 8.64
C PHE A 43 -11.73 -44.90 8.55
N ILE A 44 -10.92 -45.07 9.60
CA ILE A 44 -9.53 -44.57 9.60
C ILE A 44 -8.61 -45.33 8.63
N ALA A 45 -8.96 -46.57 8.27
CA ALA A 45 -8.22 -47.36 7.28
C ALA A 45 -8.46 -46.90 5.83
N ILE A 46 -9.58 -46.24 5.56
CA ILE A 46 -9.95 -45.73 4.22
C ILE A 46 -9.08 -44.50 3.90
N GLY A 47 -8.48 -44.46 2.71
CA GLY A 47 -7.63 -43.35 2.27
C GLY A 47 -8.43 -42.06 2.15
N GLU A 48 -9.59 -42.15 1.51
CA GLU A 48 -10.53 -41.06 1.26
C GLU A 48 -11.02 -40.41 2.55
N PHE A 49 -11.23 -41.19 3.62
CA PHE A 49 -11.62 -40.64 4.92
C PHE A 49 -10.50 -39.84 5.58
N ARG A 50 -9.23 -40.26 5.40
CA ARG A 50 -8.08 -39.47 5.86
C ARG A 50 -7.95 -38.18 5.05
N ASP A 51 -8.23 -38.22 3.76
CA ASP A 51 -8.25 -37.02 2.91
C ASP A 51 -9.34 -36.03 3.35
N ILE A 52 -10.52 -36.51 3.76
CA ILE A 52 -11.59 -35.67 4.35
C ILE A 52 -11.10 -34.99 5.63
N LEU A 53 -10.42 -35.72 6.52
CA LEU A 53 -9.85 -35.15 7.73
C LEU A 53 -8.80 -34.08 7.40
N HIS A 54 -7.92 -34.34 6.43
CA HIS A 54 -6.92 -33.37 5.97
C HIS A 54 -7.56 -32.11 5.36
N ALA A 55 -8.59 -32.27 4.53
CA ALA A 55 -9.34 -31.14 3.95
C ALA A 55 -9.98 -30.25 5.01
N LEU A 56 -10.37 -30.82 6.16
CA LEU A 56 -10.93 -30.10 7.31
C LEU A 56 -9.87 -29.67 8.33
N ASN A 57 -8.57 -29.76 8.00
CA ASN A 57 -7.43 -29.47 8.89
C ASN A 57 -7.44 -30.27 10.21
N LEU A 58 -7.92 -31.51 10.16
CA LEU A 58 -7.96 -32.44 11.29
C LEU A 58 -6.89 -33.52 11.17
N LYS A 59 -6.37 -34.00 12.30
CA LYS A 59 -5.43 -35.13 12.32
C LYS A 59 -6.20 -36.45 12.22
N ALA A 60 -5.59 -37.47 11.61
CA ALA A 60 -6.12 -38.83 11.54
C ALA A 60 -6.02 -39.55 12.90
N ASN A 61 -6.75 -39.06 13.91
CA ASN A 61 -6.83 -39.67 15.23
C ASN A 61 -8.22 -39.52 15.86
N ILE A 62 -8.50 -40.38 16.84
CA ILE A 62 -9.80 -40.46 17.51
C ILE A 62 -10.19 -39.14 18.19
N TYR A 63 -9.21 -38.42 18.75
CA TYR A 63 -9.41 -37.10 19.34
C TYR A 63 -9.96 -36.08 18.33
N SER A 64 -9.36 -36.01 17.14
CA SER A 64 -9.76 -35.03 16.13
C SER A 64 -11.15 -35.32 15.59
N VAL A 65 -11.51 -36.60 15.43
CA VAL A 65 -12.85 -37.01 14.99
C VAL A 65 -13.90 -36.65 16.04
N GLN A 66 -13.69 -37.01 17.30
CA GLN A 66 -14.61 -36.65 18.39
C GLN A 66 -14.72 -35.13 18.58
N SER A 67 -13.60 -34.42 18.46
CA SER A 67 -13.53 -32.96 18.52
C SER A 67 -14.26 -32.31 17.33
N ALA A 68 -14.22 -32.92 16.15
CA ALA A 68 -14.98 -32.48 14.98
C ALA A 68 -16.48 -32.69 15.18
N GLN A 69 -16.91 -33.83 15.74
CA GLN A 69 -18.31 -34.08 16.08
C GLN A 69 -18.87 -33.06 17.07
N VAL A 70 -18.09 -32.69 18.10
CA VAL A 70 -18.44 -31.56 18.99
C VAL A 70 -18.63 -30.27 18.19
N GLY A 71 -17.68 -29.98 17.28
CA GLY A 71 -17.73 -28.85 16.36
C GLY A 71 -19.00 -28.79 15.50
N ILE A 72 -19.41 -29.95 14.97
CA ILE A 72 -20.59 -30.10 14.12
C ILE A 72 -21.87 -29.92 14.95
N ILE A 73 -21.94 -30.49 16.15
CA ILE A 73 -23.11 -30.32 17.04
C ILE A 73 -23.26 -28.85 17.42
N ASN A 74 -22.17 -28.15 17.72
CA ASN A 74 -22.21 -26.71 18.00
C ASN A 74 -22.60 -25.88 16.78
N ALA A 75 -22.18 -26.28 15.58
CA ALA A 75 -22.58 -25.61 14.35
C ALA A 75 -24.06 -25.85 14.00
N LEU A 76 -24.60 -27.03 14.30
CA LEU A 76 -26.04 -27.32 14.24
C LEU A 76 -26.84 -26.50 15.26
N LEU A 77 -26.36 -26.41 16.51
CA LEU A 77 -27.00 -25.60 17.56
C LEU A 77 -27.06 -24.11 17.21
N ASN A 78 -26.01 -23.60 16.56
CA ASN A 78 -25.92 -22.20 16.11
C ASN A 78 -26.56 -21.95 14.74
N SER A 79 -27.29 -22.92 14.18
CA SER A 79 -27.93 -22.84 12.84
C SER A 79 -26.95 -22.48 11.70
N LYS A 80 -25.66 -22.83 11.83
CA LYS A 80 -24.63 -22.58 10.82
C LYS A 80 -24.53 -23.69 9.76
N ILE A 81 -25.27 -24.78 9.94
CA ILE A 81 -25.28 -25.99 9.10
C ILE A 81 -26.74 -26.43 8.93
N SER A 82 -27.11 -26.85 7.72
CA SER A 82 -28.46 -27.35 7.46
C SER A 82 -28.71 -28.75 8.04
N LYS A 83 -29.72 -28.84 8.91
CA LYS A 83 -30.19 -30.10 9.48
C LYS A 83 -30.69 -31.08 8.42
N ASN A 84 -31.42 -30.59 7.42
CA ASN A 84 -32.04 -31.44 6.40
C ASN A 84 -30.97 -32.03 5.47
N SER A 85 -30.01 -31.22 5.03
CA SER A 85 -28.88 -31.68 4.18
C SER A 85 -28.04 -32.77 4.87
N LEU A 86 -27.79 -32.61 6.18
CA LEU A 86 -27.03 -33.57 6.97
C LEU A 86 -27.81 -34.90 7.12
N LEU A 87 -29.13 -34.84 7.38
CA LEU A 87 -29.98 -36.03 7.45
C LEU A 87 -30.11 -36.74 6.10
N ASP A 88 -30.25 -36.00 5.00
CA ASP A 88 -30.31 -36.58 3.65
C ASP A 88 -29.01 -37.29 3.28
N THR A 89 -27.86 -36.74 3.68
CA THR A 89 -26.57 -37.41 3.49
C THR A 89 -26.43 -38.65 4.37
N LEU A 90 -26.88 -38.61 5.63
CA LEU A 90 -26.90 -39.81 6.49
C LEU A 90 -27.79 -40.91 5.91
N LYS A 91 -28.95 -40.56 5.33
CA LYS A 91 -29.81 -41.50 4.60
C LYS A 91 -29.10 -42.11 3.39
N ARG A 92 -28.31 -41.32 2.65
CA ARG A 92 -27.46 -41.84 1.56
C ARG A 92 -26.42 -42.84 2.08
N LEU A 93 -25.75 -42.55 3.21
CA LEU A 93 -24.79 -43.46 3.83
C LEU A 93 -25.43 -44.79 4.28
N GLN A 94 -26.70 -44.75 4.73
CA GLN A 94 -27.45 -45.96 5.06
C GLN A 94 -27.79 -46.77 3.81
N ASN A 95 -28.23 -46.12 2.73
CA ASN A 95 -28.57 -46.80 1.47
C ASN A 95 -27.37 -47.54 0.86
N GLU A 96 -26.17 -47.00 1.04
CA GLU A 96 -24.89 -47.62 0.64
C GLU A 96 -24.33 -48.63 1.67
N ALA A 97 -25.11 -48.98 2.71
CA ALA A 97 -24.75 -49.90 3.78
C ALA A 97 -23.47 -49.53 4.59
N ILE A 98 -23.10 -48.24 4.60
CA ILE A 98 -21.97 -47.72 5.37
C ILE A 98 -22.34 -47.57 6.86
N ILE A 99 -23.58 -47.18 7.13
CA ILE A 99 -24.19 -47.17 8.47
C ILE A 99 -25.41 -48.09 8.52
N THR A 100 -25.69 -48.65 9.69
CA THR A 100 -26.86 -49.49 9.92
C THR A 100 -28.13 -48.66 10.12
N ALA A 101 -29.30 -49.25 9.87
CA ALA A 101 -30.59 -48.58 10.09
C ALA A 101 -30.79 -48.11 11.54
N LEU A 102 -30.27 -48.86 12.51
CA LEU A 102 -30.32 -48.50 13.93
C LEU A 102 -29.43 -47.29 14.25
N GLU A 103 -28.26 -47.19 13.61
CA GLU A 103 -27.36 -46.03 13.76
C GLU A 103 -27.96 -44.76 13.15
N LEU A 104 -28.61 -44.88 11.98
CA LEU A 104 -29.34 -43.77 11.38
C LEU A 104 -30.50 -43.31 12.28
N GLU A 105 -31.31 -44.23 12.81
CA GLU A 105 -32.44 -43.90 13.69
C GLU A 105 -31.96 -43.16 14.96
N ASN A 106 -30.85 -43.60 15.56
CA ASN A 106 -30.25 -42.94 16.72
C ASN A 106 -29.74 -41.53 16.37
N LEU A 107 -29.06 -41.36 15.24
CA LEU A 107 -28.57 -40.07 14.78
C LEU A 107 -29.71 -39.12 14.38
N GLU A 108 -30.76 -39.63 13.71
CA GLU A 108 -31.93 -38.86 13.31
C GLU A 108 -32.72 -38.40 14.53
N ASN A 109 -32.96 -39.29 15.50
CA ASN A 109 -33.57 -38.93 16.79
C ASN A 109 -32.74 -37.87 17.53
N PHE A 110 -31.42 -38.00 17.52
CA PHE A 110 -30.53 -37.02 18.12
C PHE A 110 -30.61 -35.66 17.42
N ILE A 111 -30.39 -35.62 16.11
CA ILE A 111 -30.42 -34.38 15.31
C ILE A 111 -31.81 -33.72 15.41
N ASN A 112 -32.88 -34.50 15.51
CA ASN A 112 -34.22 -34.00 15.77
C ASN A 112 -34.39 -33.41 17.17
N SER A 113 -33.83 -34.04 18.20
CA SER A 113 -33.88 -33.56 19.60
C SER A 113 -33.17 -32.22 19.83
N ILE A 114 -32.22 -31.84 18.96
CA ILE A 114 -31.47 -30.57 19.05
C ILE A 114 -32.37 -29.35 18.78
N SER A 115 -33.59 -29.53 18.24
CA SER A 115 -34.50 -28.46 17.83
C SER A 115 -35.40 -27.84 18.91
N ALA A 116 -35.26 -28.21 20.19
CA ALA A 116 -36.24 -27.81 21.22
C ALA A 116 -35.93 -26.50 22.00
N ASN A 117 -34.79 -25.84 21.79
CA ASN A 117 -34.42 -24.63 22.56
C ASN A 117 -34.21 -23.36 21.71
N SER A 118 -35.17 -23.06 20.84
CA SER A 118 -35.34 -21.69 20.30
C SER A 118 -36.81 -21.30 20.34
N GLY A 119 -37.31 -21.03 21.54
CA GLY A 119 -38.50 -20.20 21.68
C GLY A 119 -38.13 -18.78 21.27
N ILE A 120 -38.49 -18.40 20.03
CA ILE A 120 -38.92 -17.06 19.56
C ILE A 120 -39.24 -17.16 18.05
N LYS A 121 -40.52 -16.94 17.72
CA LYS A 121 -41.11 -16.47 16.44
C LYS A 121 -40.92 -17.31 15.15
N ASN A 122 -41.77 -18.32 14.99
CA ASN A 122 -42.14 -18.92 13.69
C ASN A 122 -43.14 -18.05 12.89
N GLN A 123 -42.83 -16.77 12.65
CA GLN A 123 -43.61 -15.94 11.70
C GLN A 123 -42.77 -15.12 10.71
N ASN A 124 -41.43 -15.15 10.78
CA ASN A 124 -40.55 -14.33 9.90
C ASN A 124 -39.57 -15.12 9.00
N LYS A 125 -39.67 -16.45 8.90
CA LYS A 125 -38.68 -17.26 8.15
C LYS A 125 -38.68 -17.04 6.62
N ASN A 126 -39.81 -16.63 6.02
CA ASN A 126 -39.89 -16.49 4.57
C ASN A 126 -39.22 -15.22 4.01
N ASN A 127 -38.91 -14.23 4.86
CA ASN A 127 -38.21 -13.00 4.43
C ASN A 127 -36.69 -13.04 4.69
N GLU A 128 -36.20 -13.74 5.71
CA GLU A 128 -34.76 -13.79 6.02
C GLU A 128 -33.95 -14.66 5.04
N GLN A 129 -34.57 -15.67 4.41
CA GLN A 129 -33.89 -16.53 3.43
C GLN A 129 -33.70 -15.83 2.06
N LYS A 130 -34.57 -14.87 1.72
CA LYS A 130 -34.56 -14.16 0.44
C LYS A 130 -33.41 -13.14 0.32
N ASP A 131 -32.81 -12.73 1.46
CA ASP A 131 -31.85 -11.62 1.51
C ASP A 131 -30.38 -12.02 1.74
N PHE A 132 -30.06 -13.31 1.82
CA PHE A 132 -28.68 -13.74 2.13
C PHE A 132 -27.67 -13.30 1.06
N PHE A 133 -27.99 -13.53 -0.22
CA PHE A 133 -27.15 -13.11 -1.34
C PHE A 133 -27.01 -11.59 -1.38
N HIS A 134 -28.10 -10.83 -1.27
CA HIS A 134 -28.08 -9.36 -1.28
C HIS A 134 -27.31 -8.79 -0.09
N THR A 135 -27.46 -9.38 1.10
CA THR A 135 -26.71 -8.97 2.29
C THR A 135 -25.22 -9.18 2.06
N LYS A 136 -24.80 -10.37 1.61
CA LYS A 136 -23.38 -10.65 1.33
C LYS A 136 -22.82 -9.80 0.18
N MET A 137 -23.58 -9.61 -0.88
CA MET A 137 -23.22 -8.74 -1.98
C MET A 137 -23.06 -7.29 -1.51
N SER A 138 -23.98 -6.78 -0.70
CA SER A 138 -23.87 -5.43 -0.11
C SER A 138 -22.66 -5.27 0.80
N THR A 139 -22.27 -6.32 1.54
CA THR A 139 -21.04 -6.29 2.34
C THR A 139 -19.81 -6.19 1.44
N LEU A 140 -19.73 -6.97 0.36
CA LEU A 140 -18.63 -6.90 -0.60
C LEU A 140 -18.60 -5.55 -1.33
N ASP A 141 -19.76 -4.98 -1.66
CA ASP A 141 -19.85 -3.66 -2.28
C ASP A 141 -19.44 -2.55 -1.30
N SER A 142 -19.77 -2.67 -0.01
CA SER A 142 -19.28 -1.72 1.00
C SER A 142 -17.75 -1.76 1.13
N ILE A 143 -17.15 -2.95 1.03
CA ILE A 143 -15.70 -3.13 1.03
C ILE A 143 -15.09 -2.58 -0.25
N TYR A 144 -15.72 -2.79 -1.40
CA TYR A 144 -15.33 -2.19 -2.66
C TYR A 144 -15.30 -0.66 -2.57
N GLU A 145 -16.32 -0.01 -2.00
CA GLU A 145 -16.36 1.45 -1.85
C GLU A 145 -15.26 1.94 -0.89
N LYS A 146 -14.99 1.21 0.21
CA LYS A 146 -13.85 1.49 1.09
C LYS A 146 -12.53 1.41 0.33
N LEU A 147 -12.28 0.33 -0.41
CA LEU A 147 -11.06 0.16 -1.22
C LEU A 147 -10.93 1.26 -2.28
N LEU A 148 -12.02 1.63 -2.94
CA LEU A 148 -12.04 2.69 -3.94
C LEU A 148 -11.67 4.05 -3.32
N SER A 149 -12.16 4.34 -2.12
CA SER A 149 -11.84 5.59 -1.40
C SER A 149 -10.37 5.71 -0.97
N LEU A 150 -9.67 4.58 -0.83
CA LEU A 150 -8.25 4.53 -0.49
C LEU A 150 -7.35 4.57 -1.73
N CYS A 151 -7.90 4.40 -2.93
CA CYS A 151 -7.14 4.41 -4.18
C CYS A 151 -6.74 5.85 -4.55
N ASN A 152 -5.43 6.13 -4.56
CA ASN A 152 -4.89 7.40 -5.05
C ASN A 152 -4.40 7.30 -6.52
N GLY A 153 -4.60 6.18 -7.21
CA GLY A 153 -4.06 5.90 -8.54
C GLY A 153 -5.03 5.16 -9.47
N ARG A 154 -4.93 5.45 -10.78
CA ARG A 154 -5.85 4.93 -11.82
C ARG A 154 -5.78 3.40 -11.99
N TYR A 155 -4.64 2.78 -11.71
CA TYR A 155 -4.46 1.34 -11.94
C TYR A 155 -5.37 0.48 -11.06
N PHE A 156 -5.30 0.67 -9.73
CA PHE A 156 -6.17 -0.07 -8.80
C PHE A 156 -7.65 0.32 -8.96
N GLU A 157 -7.92 1.61 -9.22
CA GLU A 157 -9.28 2.10 -9.47
C GLU A 157 -9.92 1.41 -10.69
N ASP A 158 -9.20 1.31 -11.81
CA ASP A 158 -9.68 0.66 -13.03
C ASP A 158 -9.85 -0.85 -12.83
N ARG A 159 -8.97 -1.49 -12.06
CA ARG A 159 -9.11 -2.92 -11.73
C ARG A 159 -10.33 -3.19 -10.85
N LEU A 160 -10.54 -2.38 -9.81
CA LEU A 160 -11.73 -2.47 -8.96
C LEU A 160 -13.00 -2.28 -9.80
N LYS A 161 -13.04 -1.24 -10.66
CA LYS A 161 -14.19 -1.00 -11.56
C LYS A 161 -14.45 -2.18 -12.50
N LYS A 162 -13.41 -2.78 -13.09
CA LYS A 162 -13.54 -3.99 -13.91
C LYS A 162 -14.06 -5.18 -13.11
N ALA A 163 -13.63 -5.36 -11.87
CA ALA A 163 -14.12 -6.42 -10.99
C ALA A 163 -15.62 -6.25 -10.72
N LYS A 164 -16.07 -5.03 -10.38
CA LYS A 164 -17.48 -4.71 -10.17
C LYS A 164 -18.30 -4.87 -11.44
N GLN A 165 -17.80 -4.41 -12.59
CA GLN A 165 -18.45 -4.56 -13.88
C GLN A 165 -18.64 -6.04 -14.24
N LYS A 166 -17.58 -6.84 -14.16
CA LYS A 166 -17.62 -8.27 -14.43
C LYS A 166 -18.63 -8.98 -13.54
N ASN A 167 -18.74 -8.56 -12.27
CA ASN A 167 -19.73 -9.13 -11.36
C ASN A 167 -21.16 -8.72 -11.71
N SER A 168 -21.38 -7.46 -12.12
CA SER A 168 -22.69 -6.96 -12.56
C SER A 168 -23.17 -7.55 -13.90
N GLU A 169 -22.24 -7.99 -14.75
CA GLU A 169 -22.54 -8.62 -16.04
C GLU A 169 -22.82 -10.13 -15.93
N LEU A 170 -22.64 -10.73 -14.74
CA LEU A 170 -22.95 -12.15 -14.54
C LEU A 170 -24.46 -12.38 -14.64
N ALA A 171 -24.86 -13.10 -15.69
CA ALA A 171 -26.23 -13.51 -15.91
C ALA A 171 -26.47 -14.93 -15.38
N PHE A 172 -27.66 -15.15 -14.81
CA PHE A 172 -28.19 -16.46 -14.49
C PHE A 172 -29.15 -16.88 -15.60
N ASN A 173 -28.73 -17.81 -16.45
CA ASN A 173 -29.48 -18.23 -17.62
C ASN A 173 -30.42 -19.39 -17.26
N VAL A 174 -31.71 -19.11 -17.32
CA VAL A 174 -32.80 -20.10 -17.21
C VAL A 174 -33.27 -20.43 -18.62
N VAL A 175 -33.00 -21.64 -19.10
CA VAL A 175 -33.42 -22.05 -20.45
C VAL A 175 -34.71 -22.85 -20.35
N VAL A 176 -35.75 -22.35 -21.02
CA VAL A 176 -37.09 -22.93 -21.03
C VAL A 176 -37.29 -23.73 -22.31
N THR A 177 -37.51 -25.04 -22.17
CA THR A 177 -37.63 -26.00 -23.27
C THR A 177 -38.91 -26.82 -23.21
N GLY A 178 -39.25 -27.52 -24.29
CA GLY A 178 -40.43 -28.38 -24.38
C GLY A 178 -40.91 -28.53 -25.82
N VAL A 179 -41.73 -29.54 -26.09
CA VAL A 179 -42.35 -29.72 -27.42
C VAL A 179 -43.27 -28.54 -27.77
N VAL A 180 -43.58 -28.38 -29.06
CA VAL A 180 -44.59 -27.41 -29.53
C VAL A 180 -45.91 -27.67 -28.79
N ASN A 181 -46.60 -26.60 -28.37
CA ASN A 181 -47.83 -26.66 -27.56
C ASN A 181 -47.69 -27.20 -26.11
N ALA A 182 -46.47 -27.35 -25.58
CA ALA A 182 -46.27 -27.67 -24.16
C ALA A 182 -46.64 -26.52 -23.20
N GLY A 183 -46.93 -25.32 -23.72
CA GLY A 183 -47.34 -24.15 -22.92
C GLY A 183 -46.20 -23.22 -22.49
N LYS A 184 -45.05 -23.22 -23.18
CA LYS A 184 -43.87 -22.37 -22.87
C LYS A 184 -44.20 -20.89 -22.76
N SER A 185 -44.73 -20.30 -23.83
CA SER A 185 -45.09 -18.88 -23.86
C SER A 185 -46.21 -18.54 -22.88
N THR A 186 -47.09 -19.50 -22.58
CA THR A 186 -48.15 -19.36 -21.56
C THR A 186 -47.57 -19.33 -20.14
N LEU A 187 -46.62 -20.21 -19.82
CA LEU A 187 -45.90 -20.20 -18.54
C LEU A 187 -45.10 -18.91 -18.38
N LEU A 188 -44.36 -18.51 -19.41
CA LEU A 188 -43.60 -17.27 -19.40
C LEU A 188 -44.51 -16.08 -19.15
N ASN A 189 -45.64 -15.95 -19.86
CA ASN A 189 -46.60 -14.89 -19.58
C ASN A 189 -47.12 -14.90 -18.12
N ALA A 190 -47.33 -16.07 -17.53
CA ALA A 190 -47.71 -16.18 -16.11
C ALA A 190 -46.56 -15.74 -15.18
N LEU A 191 -45.31 -16.11 -15.48
CA LEU A 191 -44.13 -15.63 -14.74
C LEU A 191 -43.94 -14.11 -14.86
N LEU A 192 -44.22 -13.55 -16.05
CA LEU A 192 -44.17 -12.11 -16.34
C LEU A 192 -45.38 -11.35 -15.77
N GLY A 193 -46.39 -12.03 -15.22
CA GLY A 193 -47.66 -11.45 -14.75
C GLY A 193 -48.49 -10.76 -15.84
N THR A 194 -48.11 -10.87 -17.10
CA THR A 194 -48.67 -10.10 -18.22
C THR A 194 -48.59 -10.90 -19.52
N LYS A 195 -49.58 -10.74 -20.40
CA LYS A 195 -49.66 -11.46 -21.68
C LYS A 195 -48.91 -10.72 -22.77
N VAL A 196 -47.57 -10.85 -22.80
CA VAL A 196 -46.69 -10.16 -23.77
C VAL A 196 -46.32 -11.08 -24.94
N LEU A 197 -46.02 -12.34 -24.66
CA LEU A 197 -45.65 -13.34 -25.66
C LEU A 197 -46.92 -13.91 -26.33
N GLY A 198 -46.83 -14.28 -27.61
CA GLY A 198 -47.92 -14.94 -28.34
C GLY A 198 -48.30 -16.27 -27.70
N THR A 199 -49.60 -16.55 -27.55
CA THR A 199 -50.12 -17.78 -26.92
C THR A 199 -51.00 -18.59 -27.87
N SER A 200 -50.86 -18.43 -29.18
CA SER A 200 -51.69 -19.19 -30.12
C SER A 200 -51.17 -20.62 -30.33
N ASN A 201 -52.08 -21.54 -30.65
CA ASN A 201 -51.78 -22.96 -30.90
C ASN A 201 -51.15 -23.22 -32.28
N VAL A 202 -50.86 -22.15 -33.04
CA VAL A 202 -50.08 -22.17 -34.27
C VAL A 202 -48.61 -22.01 -33.86
N PRO A 203 -47.63 -22.72 -34.45
CA PRO A 203 -46.22 -22.55 -34.09
C PRO A 203 -45.77 -21.11 -34.40
N GLU A 204 -45.90 -20.22 -33.40
CA GLU A 204 -45.66 -18.79 -33.55
C GLU A 204 -44.23 -18.39 -33.19
N THR A 205 -43.58 -19.06 -32.23
CA THR A 205 -42.21 -18.75 -31.81
C THR A 205 -41.19 -19.36 -32.77
N VAL A 206 -40.92 -18.62 -33.83
CA VAL A 206 -39.88 -18.88 -34.84
C VAL A 206 -38.48 -18.50 -34.30
N ASN A 207 -38.42 -17.64 -33.28
CA ASN A 207 -37.21 -16.94 -32.85
C ASN A 207 -36.93 -17.12 -31.36
N LEU A 208 -35.64 -17.18 -31.01
CA LEU A 208 -35.18 -17.25 -29.62
C LEU A 208 -35.47 -15.92 -28.91
N THR A 209 -36.19 -15.99 -27.79
CA THR A 209 -36.60 -14.81 -27.01
C THR A 209 -35.90 -14.82 -25.66
N ILE A 210 -35.28 -13.69 -25.29
CA ILE A 210 -34.53 -13.54 -24.03
C ILE A 210 -35.21 -12.46 -23.21
N LEU A 211 -35.61 -12.82 -22.00
CA LEU A 211 -36.22 -11.93 -21.02
C LEU A 211 -35.12 -11.39 -20.11
N LYS A 212 -34.99 -10.06 -20.05
CA LYS A 212 -34.01 -9.35 -19.22
C LYS A 212 -34.67 -8.28 -18.37
N HIS A 213 -34.03 -7.91 -17.28
CA HIS A 213 -34.49 -6.82 -16.43
C HIS A 213 -34.13 -5.44 -17.00
N SER A 214 -35.05 -4.49 -16.85
CA SER A 214 -34.81 -3.05 -17.04
C SER A 214 -35.91 -2.26 -16.34
N ASP A 215 -35.58 -1.06 -15.87
CA ASP A 215 -36.58 -0.11 -15.34
C ASP A 215 -37.59 0.33 -16.41
N SER A 216 -37.14 0.41 -17.66
CA SER A 216 -37.97 0.74 -18.83
C SER A 216 -38.38 -0.51 -19.60
N SER A 217 -39.64 -0.58 -20.03
CA SER A 217 -40.13 -1.71 -20.84
C SER A 217 -39.94 -1.46 -22.33
N PHE A 218 -39.10 -2.27 -22.99
CA PHE A 218 -38.85 -2.20 -24.42
C PHE A 218 -38.43 -3.58 -24.95
N ALA A 219 -38.42 -3.76 -26.26
CA ALA A 219 -37.85 -4.96 -26.89
C ALA A 219 -36.77 -4.57 -27.89
N ARG A 220 -35.65 -5.29 -27.89
CA ARG A 220 -34.59 -5.16 -28.88
C ARG A 220 -34.64 -6.35 -29.82
N VAL A 221 -34.83 -6.07 -31.10
CA VAL A 221 -34.90 -7.08 -32.15
C VAL A 221 -33.59 -7.07 -32.91
N LYS A 222 -32.90 -8.22 -32.90
CA LYS A 222 -31.65 -8.44 -33.63
C LYS A 222 -31.95 -9.26 -34.87
N PHE A 223 -31.52 -8.79 -36.03
CA PHE A 223 -31.74 -9.48 -37.30
C PHE A 223 -30.52 -10.30 -37.72
N TRP A 224 -30.75 -11.32 -38.54
CA TRP A 224 -29.68 -12.09 -39.17
C TRP A 224 -28.86 -11.22 -40.11
N ASN A 225 -27.57 -11.53 -40.24
CA ASN A 225 -26.69 -10.86 -41.19
C ASN A 225 -26.94 -11.40 -42.61
N GLU A 226 -26.53 -10.66 -43.65
CA GLU A 226 -26.73 -11.11 -45.05
C GLU A 226 -26.13 -12.49 -45.35
N ASN A 227 -24.99 -12.83 -44.72
CA ASN A 227 -24.35 -14.14 -44.91
C ASN A 227 -25.18 -15.25 -44.24
N GLU A 228 -25.64 -15.01 -43.01
CA GLU A 228 -26.46 -15.96 -42.25
C GLU A 228 -27.81 -16.20 -42.94
N LEU A 229 -28.42 -15.15 -43.53
CA LEU A 229 -29.65 -15.26 -44.31
C LEU A 229 -29.50 -16.14 -45.56
N ARG A 230 -28.32 -16.12 -46.22
CA ARG A 230 -28.04 -16.98 -47.38
C ARG A 230 -27.85 -18.44 -46.98
N GLU A 231 -27.22 -18.69 -45.84
CA GLU A 231 -27.08 -20.05 -45.28
C GLU A 231 -28.43 -20.63 -44.83
N LEU A 232 -29.39 -19.77 -44.47
CA LEU A 232 -30.77 -20.14 -44.11
C LEU A 232 -31.68 -20.48 -45.30
N ASP A 233 -31.22 -20.32 -46.55
CA ASP A 233 -32.01 -20.50 -47.78
C ASP A 233 -33.32 -19.70 -47.80
N LEU A 234 -33.33 -18.51 -47.20
CA LEU A 234 -34.48 -17.62 -47.17
C LEU A 234 -34.48 -16.67 -48.37
N ASP A 235 -35.63 -16.54 -49.04
CA ASP A 235 -35.82 -15.57 -50.12
C ASP A 235 -35.62 -14.15 -49.61
N ILE A 236 -34.48 -13.55 -49.97
CA ILE A 236 -34.11 -12.20 -49.54
C ILE A 236 -34.91 -11.17 -50.36
N ASN A 237 -36.10 -10.82 -49.86
CA ASN A 237 -36.87 -9.69 -50.38
C ASN A 237 -36.25 -8.34 -49.92
N ASP A 238 -36.63 -7.24 -50.59
CA ASP A 238 -36.09 -5.90 -50.30
C ASP A 238 -36.37 -5.45 -48.86
N ASP A 239 -37.45 -5.94 -48.23
CA ASP A 239 -37.79 -5.61 -46.86
C ASP A 239 -36.90 -6.33 -45.83
N ILE A 240 -36.56 -7.60 -46.05
CA ILE A 240 -35.61 -8.37 -45.22
C ILE A 240 -34.20 -7.77 -45.33
N LYS A 241 -33.79 -7.37 -46.54
CA LYS A 241 -32.50 -6.72 -46.80
C LYS A 241 -32.33 -5.40 -46.04
N ARG A 242 -33.42 -4.64 -45.84
CA ARG A 242 -33.38 -3.37 -45.08
C ARG A 242 -33.03 -3.56 -43.62
N PHE A 243 -33.37 -4.71 -43.03
CA PHE A 243 -33.15 -5.01 -41.62
C PHE A 243 -31.93 -5.90 -41.36
N ALA A 244 -31.38 -6.55 -42.39
CA ALA A 244 -30.24 -7.47 -42.27
C ALA A 244 -29.06 -6.84 -41.50
N GLY A 245 -28.60 -7.54 -40.45
CA GLY A 245 -27.50 -7.13 -39.58
C GLY A 245 -27.74 -5.90 -38.70
N LYS A 246 -28.98 -5.38 -38.64
CA LYS A 246 -29.34 -4.28 -37.75
C LYS A 246 -29.87 -4.77 -36.42
N GLU A 247 -29.85 -3.87 -35.44
CA GLU A 247 -30.57 -4.00 -34.18
C GLU A 247 -31.52 -2.82 -34.06
N ILE A 248 -32.79 -3.09 -33.73
CA ILE A 248 -33.81 -2.04 -33.51
C ILE A 248 -34.39 -2.16 -32.12
N GLU A 249 -34.71 -1.02 -31.53
CA GLU A 249 -35.47 -0.94 -30.29
C GLU A 249 -36.92 -0.59 -30.62
N ILE A 250 -37.85 -1.40 -30.12
CA ILE A 250 -39.28 -1.27 -30.36
C ILE A 250 -40.03 -1.28 -29.03
N LYS A 251 -41.26 -0.77 -29.05
CA LYS A 251 -42.17 -0.91 -27.91
C LYS A 251 -42.62 -2.36 -27.76
N THR A 252 -42.89 -2.80 -26.54
CA THR A 252 -43.33 -4.17 -26.25
C THR A 252 -44.64 -4.57 -26.94
N GLU A 253 -45.49 -3.60 -27.29
CA GLU A 253 -46.76 -3.82 -28.00
C GLU A 253 -46.54 -4.20 -29.47
N GLU A 254 -45.46 -3.71 -30.07
CA GLU A 254 -45.10 -3.95 -31.48
C GLU A 254 -44.41 -5.31 -31.68
N LEU A 255 -44.04 -5.99 -30.58
CA LEU A 255 -43.35 -7.27 -30.56
C LEU A 255 -44.02 -8.33 -31.43
N LYS A 256 -45.37 -8.37 -31.43
CA LYS A 256 -46.15 -9.32 -32.23
C LYS A 256 -45.87 -9.20 -33.73
N GLY A 257 -45.53 -8.00 -34.20
CA GLY A 257 -45.16 -7.79 -35.60
C GLY A 257 -43.86 -8.51 -35.99
N TYR A 258 -42.97 -8.78 -35.05
CA TYR A 258 -41.63 -9.34 -35.30
C TYR A 258 -41.49 -10.80 -34.85
N THR A 259 -42.40 -11.30 -34.02
CA THR A 259 -42.35 -12.67 -33.50
C THR A 259 -43.32 -13.62 -34.18
N THR A 260 -44.42 -13.14 -34.78
CA THR A 260 -45.44 -14.01 -35.36
C THR A 260 -45.03 -14.58 -36.72
N ALA A 261 -45.10 -15.92 -36.87
CA ALA A 261 -44.79 -16.66 -38.10
C ALA A 261 -45.57 -16.22 -39.36
N GLN A 262 -46.69 -15.51 -39.19
CA GLN A 262 -47.49 -14.95 -40.29
C GLN A 262 -46.81 -13.76 -40.98
N ASN A 263 -45.84 -13.10 -40.31
CA ASN A 263 -45.14 -11.96 -40.87
C ASN A 263 -43.78 -12.38 -41.45
N GLU A 264 -43.51 -12.07 -42.72
CA GLU A 264 -42.26 -12.44 -43.40
C GLU A 264 -41.01 -11.87 -42.70
N ILE A 265 -41.15 -10.70 -42.06
CA ILE A 265 -40.06 -10.05 -41.30
C ILE A 265 -39.60 -10.93 -40.13
N SER A 266 -40.48 -11.72 -39.53
CA SER A 266 -40.14 -12.60 -38.40
C SER A 266 -39.10 -13.65 -38.76
N LYS A 267 -39.02 -14.07 -40.04
CA LYS A 267 -38.01 -15.04 -40.50
C LYS A 267 -36.60 -14.45 -40.53
N ALA A 268 -36.49 -13.12 -40.69
CA ALA A 268 -35.22 -12.39 -40.67
C ALA A 268 -34.75 -12.01 -39.26
N VAL A 269 -35.60 -12.20 -38.26
CA VAL A 269 -35.25 -11.96 -36.86
C VAL A 269 -34.44 -13.13 -36.34
N LYS A 270 -33.33 -12.83 -35.68
CA LYS A 270 -32.40 -13.77 -35.06
C LYS A 270 -32.73 -13.99 -33.60
N ILE A 271 -32.75 -12.90 -32.83
CA ILE A 271 -32.98 -12.90 -31.38
C ILE A 271 -33.88 -11.72 -31.04
N VAL A 272 -34.77 -11.94 -30.08
CA VAL A 272 -35.59 -10.90 -29.47
C VAL A 272 -35.21 -10.79 -28.00
N GLU A 273 -34.67 -9.64 -27.58
CA GLU A 273 -34.42 -9.34 -26.18
C GLU A 273 -35.55 -8.47 -25.63
N LEU A 274 -36.37 -9.01 -24.75
CA LEU A 274 -37.45 -8.29 -24.10
C LEU A 274 -36.97 -7.80 -22.72
N TYR A 275 -36.95 -6.48 -22.54
CA TYR A 275 -36.56 -5.82 -21.30
C TYR A 275 -37.80 -5.39 -20.53
N LYS A 276 -37.89 -5.79 -19.26
CA LYS A 276 -39.07 -5.51 -18.43
C LYS A 276 -38.72 -5.37 -16.95
N ASN A 277 -39.46 -4.50 -16.24
CA ASN A 277 -39.32 -4.34 -14.80
C ASN A 277 -40.09 -5.45 -14.08
N LEU A 278 -39.43 -6.58 -13.89
CA LEU A 278 -39.95 -7.71 -13.13
C LEU A 278 -38.99 -8.08 -12.03
N GLU A 279 -39.55 -8.37 -10.86
CA GLU A 279 -38.81 -8.76 -9.68
C GLU A 279 -38.00 -10.03 -9.95
N LEU A 280 -38.60 -11.05 -10.58
CA LEU A 280 -37.94 -12.32 -10.91
C LEU A 280 -36.70 -12.18 -11.81
N LEU A 281 -36.65 -11.13 -12.64
CA LEU A 281 -35.52 -10.87 -13.53
C LEU A 281 -34.46 -9.97 -12.87
N ARG A 282 -34.76 -9.39 -11.70
CA ARG A 282 -33.77 -8.62 -10.93
C ARG A 282 -32.58 -9.52 -10.63
N ASP A 283 -31.44 -8.88 -10.42
CA ASP A 283 -30.21 -9.56 -10.01
C ASP A 283 -29.60 -10.49 -11.07
N GLY A 284 -29.85 -10.18 -12.35
CA GLY A 284 -29.16 -10.80 -13.48
C GLY A 284 -29.80 -12.07 -14.01
N ILE A 285 -31.01 -12.45 -13.56
CA ILE A 285 -31.72 -13.59 -14.13
C ILE A 285 -32.16 -13.27 -15.56
N CYS A 286 -31.74 -14.11 -16.50
CA CYS A 286 -32.11 -14.08 -17.90
C CYS A 286 -32.90 -15.35 -18.22
N ILE A 287 -34.16 -15.20 -18.66
CA ILE A 287 -34.97 -16.35 -19.07
C ILE A 287 -34.94 -16.44 -20.60
N VAL A 288 -34.48 -17.58 -21.11
CA VAL A 288 -34.35 -17.86 -22.53
C VAL A 288 -35.48 -18.80 -22.95
N ASP A 289 -36.39 -18.31 -23.79
CA ASP A 289 -37.41 -19.11 -24.47
C ASP A 289 -36.81 -19.70 -25.74
N THR A 290 -36.67 -21.02 -25.77
CA THR A 290 -36.18 -21.72 -26.96
C THR A 290 -37.33 -22.07 -27.90
N PRO A 291 -37.14 -21.96 -29.23
CA PRO A 291 -38.05 -22.57 -30.21
C PRO A 291 -38.32 -24.05 -29.89
N GLY A 292 -39.46 -24.57 -30.32
CA GLY A 292 -39.82 -25.98 -30.09
C GLY A 292 -38.81 -26.95 -30.74
N ILE A 293 -38.69 -28.14 -30.15
CA ILE A 293 -37.76 -29.23 -30.52
C ILE A 293 -37.92 -29.70 -31.99
N ASP A 294 -39.00 -29.30 -32.67
CA ASP A 294 -39.34 -29.67 -34.05
C ASP A 294 -39.05 -28.54 -35.09
N ASP A 295 -38.20 -27.54 -34.79
CA ASP A 295 -37.83 -26.49 -35.77
C ASP A 295 -36.88 -27.04 -36.85
N VAL A 296 -37.19 -26.76 -38.12
CA VAL A 296 -36.60 -27.39 -39.32
C VAL A 296 -35.23 -26.76 -39.68
N VAL A 297 -34.82 -25.71 -38.97
CA VAL A 297 -33.72 -24.81 -39.38
C VAL A 297 -32.48 -24.96 -38.48
N PHE A 298 -31.40 -25.51 -39.03
CA PHE A 298 -30.13 -25.81 -38.35
C PHE A 298 -29.49 -24.62 -37.61
N LEU A 299 -29.45 -23.43 -38.22
CA LEU A 299 -28.84 -22.24 -37.61
C LEU A 299 -29.56 -21.73 -36.35
N ARG A 300 -30.86 -22.03 -36.21
CA ARG A 300 -31.62 -21.72 -34.98
C ARG A 300 -31.31 -22.72 -33.89
N GLU A 301 -31.11 -23.98 -34.26
CA GLU A 301 -30.65 -25.02 -33.36
C GLU A 301 -29.28 -24.67 -32.78
N GLU A 302 -28.35 -24.10 -33.57
CA GLU A 302 -27.03 -23.67 -33.11
C GLU A 302 -27.09 -22.56 -32.05
N ILE A 303 -27.95 -21.55 -32.24
CA ILE A 303 -28.16 -20.50 -31.22
C ILE A 303 -28.75 -21.10 -29.95
N ALA A 304 -29.76 -21.97 -30.06
CA ALA A 304 -30.35 -22.65 -28.92
C ALA A 304 -29.31 -23.49 -28.17
N ARG A 305 -28.43 -24.22 -28.88
CA ARG A 305 -27.31 -24.98 -28.29
C ARG A 305 -26.34 -24.09 -27.53
N ARG A 306 -26.01 -22.90 -28.04
CA ARG A 306 -25.14 -21.95 -27.33
C ARG A 306 -25.72 -21.55 -25.97
N TYR A 307 -27.00 -21.22 -25.92
CA TYR A 307 -27.68 -20.90 -24.65
C TYR A 307 -27.84 -22.13 -23.75
N MET A 308 -27.98 -23.34 -24.32
CA MET A 308 -27.96 -24.58 -23.54
C MET A 308 -26.58 -24.86 -22.91
N ASN A 309 -25.48 -24.46 -23.54
CA ASN A 309 -24.14 -24.58 -22.96
C ASN A 309 -23.89 -23.59 -21.82
N GLU A 310 -24.45 -22.40 -21.91
CA GLU A 310 -24.38 -21.36 -20.87
C GLU A 310 -25.56 -21.45 -19.87
N CYS A 311 -26.32 -22.55 -19.89
CA CYS A 311 -27.52 -22.78 -19.09
C CYS A 311 -27.18 -23.18 -17.66
N ASP A 312 -27.67 -22.42 -16.68
CA ASP A 312 -27.55 -22.77 -15.27
C ASP A 312 -28.70 -23.65 -14.79
N LEU A 313 -29.90 -23.41 -15.33
CA LEU A 313 -31.11 -24.13 -14.99
C LEU A 313 -31.93 -24.41 -16.25
N MET A 314 -32.11 -25.69 -16.54
CA MET A 314 -33.00 -26.12 -17.61
C MET A 314 -34.39 -26.36 -17.03
N VAL A 315 -35.39 -25.65 -17.57
CA VAL A 315 -36.80 -25.84 -17.23
C VAL A 315 -37.48 -26.50 -18.42
N HIS A 316 -37.90 -27.74 -18.26
CA HIS A 316 -38.55 -28.51 -19.32
C HIS A 316 -40.04 -28.64 -19.07
N LEU A 317 -40.85 -28.16 -20.01
CA LEU A 317 -42.31 -28.17 -19.90
C LEU A 317 -42.88 -29.38 -20.61
N MET A 318 -43.78 -30.07 -19.90
CA MET A 318 -44.59 -31.16 -20.44
C MET A 318 -46.06 -30.88 -20.16
N ASN A 319 -46.95 -31.25 -21.06
CA ASN A 319 -48.39 -31.19 -20.77
C ASN A 319 -48.75 -32.37 -19.85
N VAL A 320 -49.52 -32.13 -18.78
CA VAL A 320 -49.98 -33.18 -17.85
C VAL A 320 -50.73 -34.31 -18.59
N SER A 321 -51.50 -34.01 -19.64
CA SER A 321 -52.24 -35.01 -20.42
C SER A 321 -51.37 -35.80 -21.42
N GLN A 322 -50.15 -35.33 -21.69
CA GLN A 322 -49.20 -35.91 -22.66
C GLN A 322 -47.78 -35.94 -22.07
N SER A 323 -47.66 -36.33 -20.80
CA SER A 323 -46.38 -36.33 -20.09
C SER A 323 -45.47 -37.47 -20.52
N ALA A 324 -44.16 -37.23 -20.54
CA ALA A 324 -43.12 -38.22 -20.86
C ALA A 324 -43.26 -38.87 -22.26
N THR A 325 -43.50 -38.05 -23.30
CA THR A 325 -43.46 -38.58 -24.68
C THR A 325 -42.04 -39.05 -25.03
N GLN A 326 -41.93 -40.00 -25.96
CA GLN A 326 -40.63 -40.51 -26.40
C GLN A 326 -39.72 -39.39 -26.92
N LYS A 327 -40.30 -38.40 -27.61
CA LYS A 327 -39.59 -37.20 -28.08
C LYS A 327 -39.03 -36.35 -26.94
N ASP A 328 -39.82 -36.11 -25.89
CA ASP A 328 -39.37 -35.33 -24.73
C ASP A 328 -38.20 -36.01 -24.02
N VAL A 329 -38.31 -37.32 -23.81
CA VAL A 329 -37.27 -38.12 -23.12
C VAL A 329 -35.98 -38.13 -23.95
N GLU A 330 -36.07 -38.37 -25.25
CA GLU A 330 -34.90 -38.36 -26.15
C GLU A 330 -34.25 -36.97 -26.20
N PHE A 331 -35.04 -35.90 -26.27
CA PHE A 331 -34.54 -34.54 -26.21
C PHE A 331 -33.83 -34.23 -24.90
N LEU A 332 -34.40 -34.60 -23.75
CA LEU A 332 -33.78 -34.42 -22.45
C LEU A 332 -32.45 -35.15 -22.37
N ILE A 333 -32.39 -36.41 -22.79
CA ILE A 333 -31.16 -37.20 -22.78
C ILE A 333 -30.10 -36.55 -23.67
N ASN A 334 -30.47 -36.13 -24.89
CA ASN A 334 -29.53 -35.52 -25.83
C ASN A 334 -29.04 -34.16 -25.32
N SER A 335 -29.92 -33.33 -24.75
CA SER A 335 -29.57 -32.01 -24.22
C SER A 335 -28.67 -32.12 -22.99
N LEU A 336 -28.98 -33.04 -22.06
CA LEU A 336 -28.21 -33.25 -20.84
C LEU A 336 -26.85 -33.92 -21.08
N LYS A 337 -26.72 -34.77 -22.12
CA LYS A 337 -25.42 -35.36 -22.50
C LYS A 337 -24.50 -34.38 -23.23
N SER A 338 -25.07 -33.47 -24.01
CA SER A 338 -24.31 -32.55 -24.86
C SER A 338 -23.93 -31.23 -24.17
N SER A 339 -24.54 -30.93 -23.02
CA SER A 339 -24.43 -29.63 -22.35
C SER A 339 -23.96 -29.78 -20.90
N ASN A 340 -23.27 -28.77 -20.36
CA ASN A 340 -22.90 -28.70 -18.94
C ASN A 340 -24.08 -28.29 -18.04
N ILE A 341 -25.28 -28.81 -18.30
CA ILE A 341 -26.49 -28.41 -17.56
C ILE A 341 -26.34 -28.84 -16.11
N VAL A 342 -26.34 -27.86 -15.22
CA VAL A 342 -26.11 -28.06 -13.78
C VAL A 342 -27.34 -28.66 -13.10
N ARG A 343 -28.56 -28.23 -13.50
CA ARG A 343 -29.82 -28.72 -12.92
C ARG A 343 -30.97 -28.76 -13.93
N LEU A 344 -31.84 -29.76 -13.77
CA LEU A 344 -33.06 -29.96 -14.55
C LEU A 344 -34.30 -29.82 -13.64
N VAL A 345 -35.27 -29.04 -14.12
CA VAL A 345 -36.59 -28.91 -13.51
C VAL A 345 -37.64 -29.27 -14.53
N VAL A 346 -38.59 -30.12 -14.14
CA VAL A 346 -39.71 -30.51 -15.00
C VAL A 346 -40.97 -29.82 -14.52
N VAL A 347 -41.63 -29.09 -15.43
CA VAL A 347 -42.87 -28.38 -15.16
C VAL A 347 -44.00 -29.03 -15.95
N LEU A 348 -44.97 -29.61 -15.25
CA LEU A 348 -46.18 -30.14 -15.84
C LEU A 348 -47.22 -29.01 -15.97
N THR A 349 -47.55 -28.63 -17.20
CA THR A 349 -48.50 -27.57 -17.52
C THR A 349 -49.92 -28.11 -17.69
N HIS A 350 -50.93 -27.22 -17.58
CA HIS A 350 -52.36 -27.58 -17.67
C HIS A 350 -52.85 -28.46 -16.53
N ALA A 351 -52.31 -28.23 -15.32
CA ALA A 351 -52.73 -28.90 -14.09
C ALA A 351 -54.23 -28.75 -13.77
N ASP A 352 -54.92 -27.78 -14.37
CA ASP A 352 -56.36 -27.58 -14.25
C ASP A 352 -57.22 -28.66 -14.91
N LEU A 353 -56.66 -29.48 -15.79
CA LEU A 353 -57.41 -30.51 -16.52
C LEU A 353 -57.62 -31.82 -15.75
N LEU A 354 -56.87 -32.04 -14.66
CA LEU A 354 -56.95 -33.27 -13.87
C LEU A 354 -57.33 -32.98 -12.41
N GLN A 355 -57.94 -33.96 -11.75
CA GLN A 355 -58.16 -33.91 -10.31
C GLN A 355 -56.86 -34.19 -9.55
N VAL A 356 -56.75 -33.70 -8.31
CA VAL A 356 -55.54 -33.77 -7.48
C VAL A 356 -55.01 -35.21 -7.32
N GLN A 357 -55.90 -36.21 -7.25
CA GLN A 357 -55.52 -37.62 -7.13
C GLN A 357 -54.85 -38.14 -8.41
N ASP A 358 -55.47 -37.93 -9.57
CA ASP A 358 -54.93 -38.34 -10.88
C ASP A 358 -53.61 -37.61 -11.19
N LEU A 359 -53.51 -36.35 -10.78
CA LEU A 359 -52.33 -35.51 -10.99
C LEU A 359 -51.11 -36.07 -10.23
N SER A 360 -51.31 -36.57 -9.01
CA SER A 360 -50.27 -37.22 -8.22
C SER A 360 -49.79 -38.54 -8.82
N GLU A 361 -50.68 -39.30 -9.47
CA GLU A 361 -50.35 -40.55 -10.16
C GLU A 361 -49.52 -40.27 -11.42
N VAL A 362 -49.92 -39.27 -12.21
CA VAL A 362 -49.19 -38.83 -13.41
C VAL A 362 -47.80 -38.30 -13.05
N ILE A 363 -47.66 -37.50 -11.98
CA ILE A 363 -46.33 -37.07 -11.51
C ILE A 363 -45.47 -38.27 -11.15
N ASN A 364 -46.00 -39.22 -10.37
CA ASN A 364 -45.24 -40.40 -9.95
C ASN A 364 -44.83 -41.30 -11.12
N TYR A 365 -45.71 -41.47 -12.10
CA TYR A 365 -45.40 -42.18 -13.34
C TYR A 365 -44.28 -41.49 -14.12
N THR A 366 -44.44 -40.17 -14.34
CA THR A 366 -43.49 -39.34 -15.09
C THR A 366 -42.12 -39.35 -14.41
N LYS A 367 -42.09 -39.20 -13.09
CA LYS A 367 -40.89 -39.25 -12.26
C LYS A 367 -40.17 -40.59 -12.41
N LYS A 368 -40.87 -41.72 -12.20
CA LYS A 368 -40.27 -43.06 -12.34
C LYS A 368 -39.76 -43.33 -13.75
N SER A 369 -40.50 -42.90 -14.79
CA SER A 369 -40.11 -43.09 -16.18
C SER A 369 -38.84 -42.30 -16.52
N LEU A 370 -38.81 -41.00 -16.20
CA LEU A 370 -37.65 -40.13 -16.44
C LEU A 370 -36.43 -40.58 -15.65
N GLU A 371 -36.58 -40.91 -14.36
CA GLU A 371 -35.47 -41.42 -13.55
C GLU A 371 -34.88 -42.71 -14.13
N LYS A 372 -35.73 -43.63 -14.59
CA LYS A 372 -35.27 -44.89 -15.19
C LYS A 372 -34.50 -44.65 -16.49
N GLU A 373 -35.04 -43.83 -17.39
CA GLU A 373 -34.43 -43.55 -18.69
C GLU A 373 -33.11 -42.77 -18.55
N LEU A 374 -33.05 -41.80 -17.63
CA LEU A 374 -31.84 -41.02 -17.38
C LEU A 374 -30.72 -41.84 -16.72
N LYS A 375 -31.05 -42.72 -15.77
CA LYS A 375 -30.08 -43.66 -15.17
C LYS A 375 -29.50 -44.61 -16.20
N THR A 376 -30.35 -45.19 -17.05
CA THR A 376 -29.91 -46.09 -18.14
C THR A 376 -28.93 -45.41 -19.09
N ASN A 377 -28.99 -44.07 -19.19
CA ASN A 377 -28.15 -43.25 -20.06
C ASN A 377 -26.93 -42.62 -19.38
N GLY A 378 -26.60 -43.01 -18.14
CA GLY A 378 -25.41 -42.55 -17.41
C GLY A 378 -25.56 -41.17 -16.76
N LEU A 379 -26.79 -40.65 -16.60
CA LEU A 379 -27.09 -39.35 -15.98
C LEU A 379 -27.59 -39.51 -14.53
N ASP A 380 -26.99 -40.43 -13.78
CA ASP A 380 -27.45 -40.84 -12.44
C ASP A 380 -27.55 -39.65 -11.46
N LYS A 381 -26.55 -38.74 -11.48
CA LYS A 381 -26.51 -37.55 -10.61
C LYS A 381 -27.73 -36.66 -10.82
N ILE A 382 -28.00 -36.28 -12.07
CA ILE A 382 -29.12 -35.40 -12.42
C ILE A 382 -30.46 -36.09 -12.15
N SER A 383 -30.56 -37.40 -12.44
CA SER A 383 -31.80 -38.17 -12.22
C SER A 383 -32.30 -38.12 -10.78
N SER A 384 -31.39 -38.06 -9.80
CA SER A 384 -31.74 -38.04 -8.37
C SER A 384 -32.13 -36.67 -7.84
N GLU A 385 -31.89 -35.61 -8.62
CA GLU A 385 -32.07 -34.20 -8.23
C GLU A 385 -33.13 -33.48 -9.07
N ILE A 386 -33.96 -34.21 -9.82
CA ILE A 386 -35.03 -33.62 -10.64
C ILE A 386 -36.18 -33.17 -9.75
N ASN A 387 -36.49 -31.88 -9.82
CA ASN A 387 -37.67 -31.31 -9.19
C ASN A 387 -38.84 -31.25 -10.17
N PHE A 388 -40.03 -31.64 -9.70
CA PHE A 388 -41.26 -31.61 -10.48
C PHE A 388 -42.19 -30.54 -9.92
N PHE A 389 -42.71 -29.68 -10.80
CA PHE A 389 -43.72 -28.67 -10.48
C PHE A 389 -44.94 -28.86 -11.36
N THR A 390 -46.10 -28.49 -10.85
CA THR A 390 -47.36 -28.53 -11.60
C THR A 390 -47.96 -27.14 -11.63
N ILE A 391 -48.16 -26.62 -12.83
CA ILE A 391 -48.53 -25.22 -13.02
C ILE A 391 -49.78 -25.12 -13.90
N SER A 392 -50.71 -24.27 -13.48
CA SER A 392 -51.81 -23.81 -14.33
C SER A 392 -51.75 -22.29 -14.49
N ALA A 393 -51.27 -21.87 -15.66
CA ALA A 393 -51.24 -20.45 -16.02
C ALA A 393 -52.65 -19.83 -16.08
N LYS A 394 -53.69 -20.63 -16.40
CA LYS A 394 -55.07 -20.16 -16.43
C LYS A 394 -55.54 -19.75 -15.03
N LYS A 395 -55.38 -20.64 -14.05
CA LYS A 395 -55.68 -20.37 -12.64
C LYS A 395 -54.94 -19.16 -12.09
N PHE A 396 -53.66 -18.99 -12.48
CA PHE A 396 -52.87 -17.83 -12.07
C PHE A 396 -53.48 -16.50 -12.54
N PHE A 397 -53.89 -16.40 -13.81
CA PHE A 397 -54.54 -15.19 -14.31
C PHE A 397 -55.97 -14.98 -13.78
N GLU A 398 -56.61 -16.03 -13.28
CA GLU A 398 -57.90 -15.98 -12.58
C GLU A 398 -57.76 -15.58 -11.10
N GLY A 399 -56.52 -15.49 -10.58
CA GLY A 399 -56.22 -15.04 -9.22
C GLY A 399 -56.22 -16.15 -8.16
N ASP A 400 -56.12 -17.41 -8.57
CA ASP A 400 -56.10 -18.57 -7.67
C ASP A 400 -54.67 -18.82 -7.13
N GLU A 401 -54.53 -18.89 -5.80
CA GLU A 401 -53.24 -19.14 -5.12
C GLU A 401 -52.69 -20.55 -5.40
N ASP A 402 -53.57 -21.51 -5.74
CA ASP A 402 -53.21 -22.91 -6.03
C ASP A 402 -52.76 -23.13 -7.49
N SER A 403 -52.29 -22.07 -8.16
CA SER A 403 -51.83 -22.11 -9.56
C SER A 403 -50.45 -22.74 -9.74
N GLY A 404 -49.66 -22.86 -8.67
CA GLY A 404 -48.29 -23.40 -8.68
C GLY A 404 -47.23 -22.48 -9.28
N VAL A 405 -47.60 -21.29 -9.76
CA VAL A 405 -46.66 -20.31 -10.34
C VAL A 405 -45.80 -19.67 -9.24
N ASP A 406 -46.39 -19.30 -8.11
CA ASP A 406 -45.67 -18.60 -7.06
C ASP A 406 -44.73 -19.53 -6.29
N SER A 407 -45.11 -20.80 -6.07
CA SER A 407 -44.19 -21.81 -5.52
C SER A 407 -42.99 -22.06 -6.45
N PHE A 408 -43.21 -22.04 -7.76
CA PHE A 408 -42.12 -22.14 -8.73
C PHE A 408 -41.22 -20.90 -8.73
N LYS A 409 -41.77 -19.68 -8.60
CA LYS A 409 -40.96 -18.46 -8.42
C LYS A 409 -40.10 -18.55 -7.17
N GLU A 410 -40.67 -18.93 -6.03
CA GLU A 410 -39.93 -19.07 -4.77
C GLU A 410 -38.78 -20.08 -4.90
N TYR A 411 -39.02 -21.20 -5.59
CA TYR A 411 -37.98 -22.18 -5.88
C TYR A 411 -36.86 -21.63 -6.77
N LEU A 412 -37.18 -20.86 -7.82
CA LEU A 412 -36.15 -20.20 -8.64
C LEU A 412 -35.28 -19.27 -7.79
N TYR A 413 -35.89 -18.46 -6.92
CA TYR A 413 -35.16 -17.60 -5.99
C TYR A 413 -34.28 -18.40 -5.03
N GLU A 414 -34.77 -19.51 -4.48
CA GLU A 414 -33.99 -20.34 -3.55
C GLU A 414 -32.79 -21.01 -4.25
N ILE A 415 -32.96 -21.52 -5.48
CA ILE A 415 -31.85 -22.09 -6.25
C ILE A 415 -30.79 -21.05 -6.55
N PHE A 416 -31.21 -19.87 -7.00
CA PHE A 416 -30.26 -18.86 -7.46
C PHE A 416 -29.66 -18.06 -6.31
N PHE A 417 -30.42 -17.72 -5.28
CA PHE A 417 -30.00 -16.77 -4.24
C PHE A 417 -30.09 -17.33 -2.81
N GLY A 418 -30.57 -18.57 -2.64
CA GLY A 418 -30.59 -19.23 -1.34
C GLY A 418 -29.19 -19.56 -0.82
N GLN A 419 -29.09 -19.85 0.48
CA GLN A 419 -27.82 -20.14 1.17
C GLN A 419 -27.04 -21.32 0.58
N HIS A 420 -27.73 -22.24 -0.08
CA HIS A 420 -27.15 -23.45 -0.70
C HIS A 420 -26.97 -23.34 -2.22
N SER A 421 -27.09 -22.13 -2.79
CA SER A 421 -26.87 -21.92 -4.21
C SER A 421 -25.37 -22.03 -4.56
N GLU A 422 -25.02 -23.03 -5.38
CA GLU A 422 -23.63 -23.22 -5.81
C GLU A 422 -23.15 -22.05 -6.68
N LYS A 423 -23.98 -21.59 -7.62
CA LYS A 423 -23.59 -20.52 -8.54
C LYS A 423 -23.44 -19.18 -7.82
N SER A 424 -24.39 -18.80 -6.96
CA SER A 424 -24.24 -17.56 -6.18
C SER A 424 -23.04 -17.59 -5.23
N ARG A 425 -22.75 -18.75 -4.62
CA ARG A 425 -21.53 -18.92 -3.83
C ARG A 425 -20.28 -18.72 -4.70
N LEU A 426 -20.22 -19.32 -5.88
CA LEU A 426 -19.10 -19.16 -6.81
C LEU A 426 -18.94 -17.71 -7.28
N VAL A 427 -20.04 -16.99 -7.54
CA VAL A 427 -20.05 -15.57 -7.92
C VAL A 427 -19.48 -14.72 -6.78
N LEU A 428 -19.99 -14.90 -5.56
CA LEU A 428 -19.51 -14.18 -4.38
C LEU A 428 -18.03 -14.52 -4.07
N GLU A 429 -17.63 -15.79 -4.17
CA GLU A 429 -16.24 -16.22 -3.98
C GLU A 429 -15.31 -15.64 -5.05
N ALA A 430 -15.74 -15.59 -6.32
CA ALA A 430 -14.96 -14.99 -7.39
C ALA A 430 -14.78 -13.48 -7.19
N TYR A 431 -15.85 -12.77 -6.80
CA TYR A 431 -15.77 -11.34 -6.50
C TYR A 431 -14.88 -11.06 -5.28
N LYS A 432 -15.09 -11.79 -4.18
CA LYS A 432 -14.25 -11.75 -2.98
C LYS A 432 -12.77 -12.00 -3.32
N LYS A 433 -12.48 -13.02 -4.14
CA LYS A 433 -11.11 -13.37 -4.54
C LYS A 433 -10.46 -12.26 -5.36
N GLU A 434 -11.19 -11.62 -6.26
CA GLU A 434 -10.67 -10.49 -7.04
C GLU A 434 -10.40 -9.28 -6.13
N LEU A 435 -11.32 -8.95 -5.20
CA LEU A 435 -11.11 -7.88 -4.21
C LEU A 435 -9.91 -8.16 -3.31
N ILE A 436 -9.74 -9.40 -2.83
CA ILE A 436 -8.56 -9.81 -2.05
C ILE A 436 -7.30 -9.65 -2.88
N SER A 437 -7.29 -10.07 -4.14
CA SER A 437 -6.12 -9.94 -5.02
C SER A 437 -5.72 -8.48 -5.20
N VAL A 438 -6.68 -7.59 -5.43
CA VAL A 438 -6.42 -6.16 -5.60
C VAL A 438 -5.93 -5.53 -4.28
N ALA A 439 -6.56 -5.85 -3.16
CA ALA A 439 -6.17 -5.35 -1.84
C ALA A 439 -4.79 -5.84 -1.42
N SER A 440 -4.43 -7.11 -1.71
CA SER A 440 -3.11 -7.65 -1.41
C SER A 440 -2.01 -7.00 -2.23
N GLU A 441 -2.23 -6.81 -3.53
CA GLU A 441 -1.27 -6.14 -4.42
C GLU A 441 -1.07 -4.68 -3.99
N PHE A 442 -2.15 -3.97 -3.64
CA PHE A 442 -2.06 -2.61 -3.14
C PHE A 442 -1.33 -2.52 -1.80
N LEU A 443 -1.53 -3.49 -0.91
CA LEU A 443 -0.80 -3.59 0.35
C LEU A 443 0.70 -3.84 0.13
N GLU A 444 1.07 -4.69 -0.83
CA GLU A 444 2.47 -4.94 -1.19
C GLU A 444 3.15 -3.68 -1.73
N GLU A 445 2.54 -2.97 -2.67
CA GLU A 445 3.07 -1.71 -3.21
C GLU A 445 3.21 -0.62 -2.12
N THR A 446 2.25 -0.55 -1.20
CA THR A 446 2.30 0.34 -0.04
C THR A 446 3.47 -0.01 0.89
N LYS A 447 3.72 -1.30 1.13
CA LYS A 447 4.86 -1.78 1.95
C LYS A 447 6.20 -1.48 1.29
N GLU A 448 6.31 -1.66 -0.03
CA GLU A 448 7.52 -1.30 -0.78
C GLU A 448 7.79 0.21 -0.68
N SER A 449 6.76 1.03 -0.86
CA SER A 449 6.84 2.49 -0.72
C SER A 449 7.29 2.90 0.68
N LEU A 450 6.74 2.28 1.73
CA LEU A 450 7.18 2.48 3.12
C LEU A 450 8.65 2.10 3.31
N LEU A 451 9.11 0.98 2.75
CA LEU A 451 10.49 0.53 2.85
C LEU A 451 11.45 1.55 2.21
N HIS A 452 11.12 2.05 1.02
CA HIS A 452 11.89 3.08 0.32
C HIS A 452 11.95 4.40 1.10
N LEU A 453 10.81 4.86 1.63
CA LEU A 453 10.74 6.09 2.43
C LEU A 453 11.51 5.94 3.75
N THR A 454 11.44 4.77 4.39
CA THR A 454 12.17 4.48 5.63
C THR A 454 13.68 4.48 5.39
N GLY A 455 14.13 3.85 4.29
CA GLY A 455 15.53 3.89 3.86
C GLY A 455 16.01 5.31 3.60
N SER A 456 15.22 6.09 2.85
CA SER A 456 15.54 7.50 2.54
C SER A 456 15.59 8.37 3.80
N ASN A 457 14.70 8.16 4.76
CA ASN A 457 14.70 8.87 6.04
C ASN A 457 15.94 8.52 6.87
N LEU A 458 16.35 7.25 6.89
CA LEU A 458 17.58 6.82 7.56
C LEU A 458 18.81 7.52 6.97
N GLU A 459 18.95 7.54 5.64
CA GLU A 459 20.05 8.23 4.96
C GLU A 459 20.06 9.73 5.26
N LEU A 460 18.89 10.39 5.23
CA LEU A 460 18.77 11.80 5.58
C LEU A 460 19.16 12.08 7.03
N SER A 461 18.76 11.21 7.97
CA SER A 461 19.12 11.35 9.38
C SER A 461 20.63 11.24 9.61
N GLN A 462 21.31 10.34 8.87
CA GLN A 462 22.75 10.20 8.89
C GLN A 462 23.45 11.43 8.28
N ASN A 463 22.94 11.94 7.16
CA ASN A 463 23.48 13.14 6.52
C ASN A 463 23.34 14.38 7.43
N LEU A 464 22.19 14.54 8.10
CA LEU A 464 21.98 15.60 9.08
C LEU A 464 22.94 15.48 10.27
N LYS A 465 23.21 14.25 10.73
CA LYS A 465 24.20 14.01 11.79
C LYS A 465 25.62 14.39 11.35
N ASN A 466 26.05 13.93 10.18
CA ASN A 466 27.37 14.24 9.63
C ASN A 466 27.57 15.75 9.40
N LEU A 467 26.53 16.46 8.94
CA LEU A 467 26.59 17.92 8.78
C LEU A 467 26.72 18.66 10.12
N LYS A 468 26.01 18.20 11.16
CA LYS A 468 26.17 18.77 12.52
C LYS A 468 27.58 18.55 13.05
N GLU A 469 28.11 17.33 12.95
CA GLU A 469 29.48 17.02 13.37
C GLU A 469 30.51 17.88 12.62
N ARG A 470 30.32 18.09 11.31
CA ARG A 470 31.20 18.96 10.51
C ARG A 470 31.10 20.42 10.93
N LYS A 471 29.89 20.90 11.26
CA LYS A 471 29.68 22.26 11.78
C LYS A 471 30.41 22.45 13.12
N ASP A 472 30.26 21.49 14.04
CA ASP A 472 30.88 21.55 15.37
C ASP A 472 32.42 21.49 15.26
N ALA A 473 32.95 20.60 14.42
CA ALA A 473 34.39 20.50 14.16
C ALA A 473 34.97 21.81 13.60
N LEU A 474 34.27 22.46 12.67
CA LEU A 474 34.70 23.75 12.11
C LEU A 474 34.74 24.84 13.20
N ALA A 475 33.74 24.87 14.08
CA ALA A 475 33.68 25.82 15.19
C ALA A 475 34.78 25.59 16.24
N GLU A 476 35.08 24.33 16.58
CA GLU A 476 36.20 23.97 17.45
C GLU A 476 37.54 24.35 16.83
N GLU A 477 37.73 24.10 15.54
CA GLU A 477 38.94 24.49 14.82
C GLU A 477 39.14 26.01 14.89
N PHE A 478 38.09 26.80 14.62
CA PHE A 478 38.15 28.25 14.68
C PHE A 478 38.53 28.77 16.08
N LYS A 479 37.91 28.22 17.12
CA LYS A 479 38.20 28.59 18.51
C LYS A 479 39.64 28.26 18.90
N ALA A 480 40.16 27.10 18.48
CA ALA A 480 41.54 26.72 18.71
C ALA A 480 42.54 27.69 18.03
N ILE A 481 42.17 28.32 16.93
CA ILE A 481 42.97 29.39 16.30
C ILE A 481 43.01 30.62 17.20
N GLU A 482 41.84 31.10 17.64
CA GLU A 482 41.74 32.30 18.47
C GLU A 482 42.56 32.14 19.76
N ASP A 483 42.40 31.02 20.45
CA ASP A 483 43.13 30.74 21.71
C ASP A 483 44.65 30.70 21.49
N MET A 484 45.11 30.11 20.38
CA MET A 484 46.53 30.06 20.07
C MET A 484 47.10 31.46 19.76
N VAL A 485 46.39 32.25 18.96
CA VAL A 485 46.78 33.61 18.61
C VAL A 485 46.94 34.47 19.87
N ILE A 486 45.98 34.36 20.80
CA ILE A 486 46.05 35.05 22.10
C ILE A 486 47.28 34.59 22.88
N SER A 487 47.48 33.27 23.01
CA SER A 487 48.60 32.71 23.80
C SER A 487 49.99 33.06 23.26
N GLU A 488 50.16 33.11 21.93
CA GLU A 488 51.43 33.47 21.31
C GLU A 488 51.68 34.99 21.36
N PHE A 489 50.61 35.80 21.37
CA PHE A 489 50.71 37.24 21.54
C PHE A 489 51.09 37.64 22.97
N GLU A 490 50.57 36.95 23.99
CA GLU A 490 50.94 37.15 25.40
C GLU A 490 52.44 36.89 25.66
N LYS A 491 53.07 36.00 24.89
CA LYS A 491 54.52 35.71 24.99
C LYS A 491 55.42 36.86 24.50
N ILE A 492 54.88 37.84 23.80
CA ILE A 492 55.61 39.06 23.39
C ILE A 492 55.63 40.03 24.59
N ASP A 493 56.40 39.65 25.62
CA ASP A 493 56.61 40.44 26.84
C ASP A 493 57.66 41.54 26.59
N ILE A 494 57.28 42.77 26.91
CA ILE A 494 58.08 43.99 26.73
C ILE A 494 58.94 44.24 27.99
N ASN A 495 58.53 43.71 29.15
CA ASN A 495 59.07 44.11 30.45
C ASN A 495 60.47 43.53 30.74
N SER A 496 60.85 42.42 30.11
CA SER A 496 62.18 41.81 30.32
C SER A 496 63.31 42.52 29.56
N LEU A 497 62.99 43.51 28.70
CA LEU A 497 63.93 44.08 27.73
C LEU A 497 64.64 45.35 28.21
N ASP A 498 64.12 46.01 29.24
CA ASP A 498 64.67 47.26 29.77
C ASP A 498 66.04 47.08 30.44
N ALA A 499 66.24 45.97 31.16
CA ALA A 499 67.49 45.69 31.86
C ALA A 499 68.66 45.46 30.87
N ASP A 500 68.42 44.72 29.79
CA ASP A 500 69.41 44.45 28.75
C ASP A 500 69.76 45.71 27.95
N PHE A 501 68.75 46.56 27.69
CA PHE A 501 68.95 47.81 26.98
C PHE A 501 69.86 48.76 27.78
N LEU A 502 69.60 48.94 29.07
CA LEU A 502 70.45 49.75 29.94
C LEU A 502 71.88 49.19 30.04
N MET A 503 72.07 47.87 30.04
CA MET A 503 73.42 47.29 29.99
C MET A 503 74.14 47.60 28.67
N SER A 504 73.46 47.45 27.52
CA SER A 504 74.06 47.74 26.22
C SER A 504 74.41 49.23 26.04
N LEU A 505 73.60 50.13 26.60
CA LEU A 505 73.89 51.56 26.65
C LEU A 505 75.07 51.90 27.55
N ARG A 506 75.20 51.23 28.71
CA ARG A 506 76.38 51.39 29.59
C ARG A 506 77.66 50.98 28.88
N LEU A 507 77.64 49.94 28.05
CA LEU A 507 78.79 49.51 27.24
C LEU A 507 79.19 50.55 26.18
N VAL A 508 78.22 51.22 25.57
CA VAL A 508 78.48 52.38 24.68
C VAL A 508 79.08 53.54 25.48
N GLY A 509 78.59 53.77 26.70
CA GLY A 509 79.15 54.76 27.63
C GLY A 509 80.61 54.48 28.00
N THR A 510 80.96 53.22 28.31
CA THR A 510 82.34 52.84 28.65
C THR A 510 83.29 52.94 27.46
N THR A 511 82.86 52.51 26.27
CA THR A 511 83.66 52.67 25.05
C THR A 511 83.87 54.13 24.66
N LEU A 512 82.87 54.99 24.86
CA LEU A 512 83.01 56.43 24.69
C LEU A 512 83.97 57.04 25.71
N LYS A 513 83.89 56.63 26.98
CA LYS A 513 84.82 57.03 28.04
C LYS A 513 86.26 56.71 27.64
N ASP A 514 86.52 55.48 27.21
CA ASP A 514 87.86 55.06 26.78
C ASP A 514 88.33 55.85 25.55
N ARG A 515 87.42 56.17 24.61
CA ARG A 515 87.75 56.98 23.42
C ARG A 515 88.14 58.41 23.79
N ILE A 516 87.42 59.04 24.72
CA ILE A 516 87.71 60.40 25.20
C ILE A 516 89.02 60.42 26.00
N LEU A 517 89.24 59.44 26.89
CA LEU A 517 90.48 59.34 27.67
C LEU A 517 91.69 59.13 26.77
N ASN A 518 91.59 58.26 25.76
CA ASN A 518 92.65 58.05 24.77
C ASN A 518 92.95 59.31 23.96
N GLU A 519 91.92 60.06 23.53
CA GLU A 519 92.10 61.30 22.77
C GLU A 519 92.77 62.40 23.63
N VAL A 520 92.39 62.51 24.90
CA VAL A 520 92.97 63.46 25.87
C VAL A 520 94.41 63.08 26.25
N ASP A 521 94.68 61.79 26.44
CA ASP A 521 96.04 61.28 26.70
C ASP A 521 96.95 61.46 25.48
N PHE A 522 96.42 61.27 24.26
CA PHE A 522 97.15 61.52 23.02
C PHE A 522 97.52 63.00 22.86
N ALA A 523 96.59 63.92 23.13
CA ALA A 523 96.85 65.37 23.12
C ALA A 523 97.90 65.77 24.18
N LYS A 524 97.81 65.22 25.40
CA LYS A 524 98.79 65.44 26.48
C LYS A 524 100.19 64.92 26.14
N ARG A 525 100.29 63.75 25.48
CA ARG A 525 101.58 63.16 25.05
C ARG A 525 102.29 63.98 23.97
N ARG A 526 101.54 64.66 23.09
CA ARG A 526 102.08 65.51 22.02
C ARG A 526 102.30 66.98 22.39
N LYS A 527 101.88 67.42 23.59
CA LYS A 527 101.86 68.84 24.03
C LYS A 527 101.04 69.75 23.10
N GLU A 528 99.99 69.23 22.50
CA GLU A 528 99.05 70.00 21.68
C GLU A 528 97.86 70.47 22.56
N ASN A 529 97.24 71.60 22.20
CA ASN A 529 96.01 72.05 22.85
C ASN A 529 94.88 71.05 22.53
N ILE A 530 94.07 70.74 23.54
CA ILE A 530 92.91 69.88 23.39
C ILE A 530 91.90 70.58 22.47
N ASP A 531 91.61 69.98 21.31
CA ASP A 531 90.60 70.47 20.38
C ASP A 531 89.19 70.15 20.92
N GLU A 532 88.58 71.15 21.55
CA GLU A 532 87.24 71.04 22.13
C GLU A 532 86.17 70.71 21.07
N ASP A 533 86.31 71.19 19.84
CA ASP A 533 85.31 70.98 18.79
C ASP A 533 85.37 69.55 18.26
N ARG A 534 86.58 68.97 18.17
CA ARG A 534 86.77 67.55 17.85
C ARG A 534 86.22 66.62 18.95
N ILE A 535 86.40 66.95 20.23
CA ILE A 535 85.82 66.16 21.33
C ILE A 535 84.29 66.26 21.35
N LYS A 536 83.71 67.45 21.14
CA LYS A 536 82.25 67.62 20.98
C LYS A 536 81.71 66.79 19.83
N TYR A 537 82.39 66.78 18.68
CA TYR A 537 82.01 65.96 17.53
C TYR A 537 82.09 64.45 17.82
N ILE A 538 83.14 63.98 18.52
CA ILE A 538 83.30 62.58 18.91
C ILE A 538 82.19 62.15 19.88
N ILE A 539 81.84 62.99 20.86
CA ILE A 539 80.76 62.73 21.82
C ILE A 539 79.42 62.66 21.09
N GLN A 540 79.11 63.64 20.26
CA GLN A 540 77.84 63.70 19.53
C GLN A 540 77.69 62.51 18.57
N THR A 541 78.72 62.21 17.77
CA THR A 541 78.68 61.13 16.79
C THR A 541 78.62 59.76 17.48
N SER A 542 79.45 59.53 18.50
CA SER A 542 79.50 58.23 19.18
C SER A 542 78.26 57.94 20.01
N LEU A 543 77.67 58.94 20.67
CA LEU A 543 76.40 58.75 21.39
C LEU A 543 75.24 58.53 20.43
N ASN A 544 75.18 59.29 19.33
CA ASN A 544 74.11 59.13 18.35
C ASN A 544 74.19 57.79 17.61
N ASP A 545 75.38 57.42 17.12
CA ASP A 545 75.59 56.13 16.45
C ASP A 545 75.42 54.95 17.43
N GLY A 546 75.87 55.11 18.67
CA GLY A 546 75.70 54.11 19.73
C GLY A 546 74.24 53.89 20.12
N LEU A 547 73.46 54.97 20.29
CA LEU A 547 72.02 54.87 20.54
C LEU A 547 71.27 54.23 19.38
N LEU A 548 71.57 54.66 18.14
CA LEU A 548 70.96 54.09 16.95
C LEU A 548 71.34 52.60 16.77
N ALA A 549 72.59 52.21 17.02
CA ALA A 549 73.03 50.82 16.95
C ALA A 549 72.33 49.96 18.00
N THR A 550 72.23 50.44 19.24
CA THR A 550 71.53 49.72 20.31
C THR A 550 70.03 49.59 20.01
N ALA A 551 69.39 50.66 19.51
CA ALA A 551 68.00 50.62 19.08
C ALA A 551 67.78 49.63 17.91
N ARG A 552 68.71 49.54 16.95
CA ARG A 552 68.68 48.53 15.88
C ARG A 552 68.75 47.11 16.43
N ILE A 553 69.66 46.85 17.37
CA ILE A 553 69.83 45.53 17.99
C ILE A 553 68.53 45.11 18.69
N LYS A 554 67.92 46.01 19.47
CA LYS A 554 66.68 45.73 20.20
C LYS A 554 65.48 45.54 19.29
N ARG A 555 65.36 46.36 18.24
CA ARG A 555 64.35 46.19 17.19
C ARG A 555 64.47 44.83 16.51
N ASN A 556 65.70 44.41 16.15
CA ASN A 556 65.94 43.10 15.52
C ASN A 556 65.62 41.93 16.46
N GLU A 557 65.87 42.06 17.76
CA GLU A 557 65.51 41.04 18.76
C GLU A 557 63.99 40.82 18.80
N ILE A 558 63.21 41.90 18.78
CA ILE A 558 61.74 41.83 18.75
C ILE A 558 61.23 41.32 17.41
N LEU A 559 61.81 41.76 16.28
CA LEU A 559 61.45 41.22 14.97
C LEU A 559 61.70 39.71 14.90
N ARG A 560 62.76 39.19 15.54
CA ARG A 560 62.97 37.74 15.67
C ARG A 560 61.89 37.05 16.50
N ARG A 561 61.48 37.64 17.63
CA ARG A 561 60.39 37.09 18.47
C ARG A 561 59.05 37.12 17.71
N ILE A 562 58.75 38.21 17.03
CA ILE A 562 57.57 38.36 16.15
C ILE A 562 57.62 37.32 15.02
N LYS A 563 58.77 37.12 14.37
CA LYS A 563 58.94 36.11 13.33
C LYS A 563 58.77 34.68 13.85
N SER A 564 59.23 34.38 15.06
CA SER A 564 59.03 33.09 15.72
C SER A 564 57.55 32.83 16.03
N CYS A 565 56.86 33.82 16.59
CA CYS A 565 55.42 33.81 16.83
C CYS A 565 54.65 33.58 15.51
N ALA A 566 54.98 34.35 14.47
CA ALA A 566 54.44 34.21 13.12
C ALA A 566 54.61 32.80 12.55
N THR A 567 55.80 32.20 12.70
CA THR A 567 56.05 30.82 12.23
C THR A 567 55.31 29.77 13.04
N ASN A 568 55.16 29.95 14.36
CA ASN A 568 54.40 29.01 15.20
C ASN A 568 52.91 28.99 14.82
N ILE A 569 52.35 30.16 14.55
CA ILE A 569 50.98 30.29 14.02
C ILE A 569 50.92 29.64 12.63
N SER A 570 51.88 29.90 11.74
CA SER A 570 51.92 29.28 10.40
C SER A 570 52.09 27.75 10.41
N LEU A 571 52.78 27.17 11.39
CA LEU A 571 52.98 25.72 11.48
C LEU A 571 51.70 24.93 11.80
N LYS A 572 50.74 25.54 12.53
CA LYS A 572 49.40 24.96 12.72
C LYS A 572 48.39 25.47 11.69
N PHE A 573 48.69 26.58 11.01
CA PHE A 573 47.84 27.21 10.00
C PHE A 573 48.56 27.38 8.67
N ALA A 574 48.40 26.41 7.77
CA ALA A 574 49.07 26.36 6.47
C ALA A 574 48.81 27.62 5.59
N ASP A 575 47.64 28.26 5.73
CA ASP A 575 47.26 29.46 4.98
C ASP A 575 47.74 30.77 5.64
N PHE A 576 48.28 30.72 6.86
CA PHE A 576 48.81 31.89 7.55
C PHE A 576 50.27 32.16 7.16
N LYS A 577 50.51 32.54 5.89
CA LYS A 577 51.81 33.05 5.46
C LYS A 577 51.91 34.53 5.80
N ILE A 578 52.77 34.91 6.75
CA ILE A 578 53.15 36.32 6.91
C ILE A 578 54.19 36.63 5.84
N ASP A 579 53.79 37.42 4.83
CA ASP A 579 54.72 37.93 3.84
C ASP A 579 55.77 38.78 4.53
N ALA A 580 57.02 38.35 4.37
CA ALA A 580 58.20 38.94 4.98
C ALA A 580 58.76 40.11 4.14
N ASP A 581 57.90 40.86 3.46
CA ASP A 581 58.32 42.05 2.73
C ASP A 581 58.40 43.22 3.72
N GLU A 582 59.52 43.24 4.46
CA GLU A 582 59.93 44.37 5.27
C GLU A 582 60.18 45.58 4.35
N LYS A 583 59.29 46.57 4.41
CA LYS A 583 59.65 47.92 3.94
C LYS A 583 60.90 48.36 4.70
N VAL A 584 61.88 48.91 3.98
CA VAL A 584 63.12 49.43 4.55
C VAL A 584 62.77 50.49 5.60
N PHE A 585 62.89 50.14 6.88
CA PHE A 585 62.58 51.04 7.99
C PHE A 585 63.87 51.70 8.47
N ASN A 586 63.89 53.02 8.41
CA ASN A 586 64.99 53.85 8.88
C ASN A 586 64.62 54.47 10.24
N ILE A 587 65.39 54.12 11.28
CA ILE A 587 65.20 54.63 12.64
C ILE A 587 65.38 56.15 12.72
N GLY A 588 66.23 56.72 11.86
CA GLY A 588 66.42 58.18 11.79
C GLY A 588 65.17 58.93 11.34
N ASP A 589 64.48 58.39 10.33
CA ASP A 589 63.23 58.98 9.81
C ASP A 589 62.11 58.88 10.85
N TYR A 590 62.04 57.76 11.61
CA TYR A 590 61.13 57.59 12.73
C TYR A 590 61.38 58.59 13.87
N LEU A 591 62.65 58.83 14.24
CA LEU A 591 63.03 59.83 15.24
C LEU A 591 62.62 61.24 14.83
N SER A 592 62.79 61.58 13.55
CA SER A 592 62.39 62.88 13.00
C SER A 592 60.88 63.07 12.99
N ALA A 593 60.12 62.00 12.69
CA ALA A 593 58.65 62.02 12.68
C ALA A 593 58.04 62.13 14.10
N GLN A 594 58.73 61.61 15.12
CA GLN A 594 58.32 61.69 16.53
C GLN A 594 58.84 62.97 17.24
N GLY A 595 59.64 63.81 16.57
CA GLY A 595 60.15 65.07 17.13
C GLY A 595 61.15 64.89 18.28
N VAL A 596 61.82 63.74 18.38
CA VAL A 596 62.73 63.44 19.50
C VAL A 596 64.14 63.94 19.17
N SER A 597 64.62 64.93 19.92
CA SER A 597 66.01 65.40 19.89
C SER A 597 66.70 65.09 21.21
N PHE A 598 67.86 64.43 21.16
CA PHE A 598 68.65 64.12 22.36
C PHE A 598 69.62 65.27 22.66
N GLY A 599 69.79 65.59 23.95
CA GLY A 599 70.64 66.68 24.45
C GLY A 599 72.15 66.38 24.40
N TYR A 600 72.66 65.90 23.26
CA TYR A 600 74.07 65.55 23.08
C TYR A 600 75.02 66.73 23.34
N MET A 601 74.57 67.93 22.99
CA MET A 601 75.30 69.19 23.18
C MET A 601 75.52 69.51 24.67
N ASP A 602 74.55 69.21 25.54
CA ASP A 602 74.63 69.51 26.97
C ASP A 602 75.66 68.58 27.67
N VAL A 603 75.69 67.30 27.27
CA VAL A 603 76.70 66.33 27.73
C VAL A 603 78.09 66.73 27.25
N ALA A 604 78.22 67.11 25.98
CA ALA A 604 79.49 67.55 25.41
C ALA A 604 80.00 68.82 26.10
N GLN A 605 79.14 69.79 26.41
CA GLN A 605 79.51 71.01 27.15
C GLN A 605 79.91 70.73 28.60
N LYS A 606 79.20 69.83 29.31
CA LYS A 606 79.57 69.43 30.68
C LYS A 606 80.95 68.75 30.73
N ILE A 607 81.25 67.87 29.78
CA ILE A 607 82.54 67.17 29.70
C ILE A 607 83.67 68.13 29.31
N CYS A 608 83.43 69.04 28.37
CA CYS A 608 84.45 70.02 27.93
C CYS A 608 84.95 70.93 29.06
N LYS A 609 84.09 71.29 30.02
CA LYS A 609 84.45 72.13 31.18
C LYS A 609 85.51 71.51 32.11
N PHE A 610 85.66 70.18 32.10
CA PHE A 610 86.55 69.44 33.02
C PHE A 610 87.78 68.83 32.34
N LEU A 611 88.03 69.12 31.05
CA LEU A 611 89.12 68.53 30.23
C LEU A 611 90.52 68.66 30.84
N ASN A 612 90.78 69.74 31.59
CA ASN A 612 92.07 70.03 32.21
C ASN A 612 92.17 69.62 33.70
N SER A 613 91.12 69.02 34.26
CA SER A 613 91.04 68.66 35.68
C SER A 613 91.45 67.20 35.95
N LYS A 614 91.88 66.90 37.18
CA LYS A 614 92.09 65.51 37.65
C LYS A 614 90.77 64.73 37.83
N GLU A 615 89.63 65.41 37.74
CA GLU A 615 88.28 64.85 37.94
C GLU A 615 87.57 64.51 36.62
N LEU A 616 88.27 64.59 35.48
CA LEU A 616 87.72 64.33 34.15
C LEU A 616 87.01 62.97 34.06
N GLU A 617 87.60 61.92 34.61
CA GLU A 617 87.04 60.57 34.56
C GLU A 617 85.72 60.48 35.34
N ASN A 618 85.64 61.11 36.52
CA ASN A 618 84.42 61.15 37.33
C ASN A 618 83.33 62.01 36.65
N SER A 619 83.71 63.15 36.06
CA SER A 619 82.78 64.02 35.33
C SER A 619 82.19 63.36 34.09
N ILE A 620 82.99 62.58 33.35
CA ILE A 620 82.53 61.76 32.23
C ILE A 620 81.54 60.70 32.71
N ASN A 621 81.87 59.95 33.77
CA ASN A 621 80.97 58.92 34.30
C ASN A 621 79.64 59.51 34.79
N THR A 622 79.66 60.62 35.54
CA THR A 622 78.44 61.26 36.05
C THR A 622 77.59 61.83 34.91
N SER A 623 78.20 62.51 33.93
CA SER A 623 77.47 63.10 32.80
C SER A 623 76.88 62.04 31.86
N LEU A 624 77.59 60.93 31.66
CA LEU A 624 77.08 59.79 30.89
C LEU A 624 75.98 59.04 31.66
N GLU A 625 76.12 58.81 32.96
CA GLU A 625 75.05 58.18 33.75
C GLU A 625 73.78 59.03 33.83
N GLU A 626 73.91 60.36 33.93
CA GLU A 626 72.77 61.28 33.93
C GLU A 626 72.05 61.27 32.57
N PHE A 627 72.80 61.26 31.47
CA PHE A 627 72.25 61.16 30.12
C PHE A 627 71.61 59.80 29.84
N LEU A 628 72.26 58.70 30.26
CA LEU A 628 71.76 57.34 30.05
C LEU A 628 70.51 57.02 30.90
N LYS A 629 70.27 57.77 31.98
CA LYS A 629 69.04 57.70 32.79
C LYS A 629 67.95 58.66 32.31
N ASP A 630 68.18 59.43 31.24
CA ASP A 630 67.16 60.31 30.68
C ASP A 630 65.94 59.48 30.26
N GLU A 631 64.79 59.77 30.87
CA GLU A 631 63.51 59.12 30.56
C GLU A 631 63.19 59.18 29.07
N LYS A 632 63.69 60.18 28.33
CA LYS A 632 63.49 60.28 26.88
C LYS A 632 64.13 59.13 26.11
N ILE A 633 65.26 58.60 26.56
CA ILE A 633 65.97 57.48 25.91
C ILE A 633 65.25 56.16 26.20
N ALA A 634 64.84 55.94 27.45
CA ALA A 634 64.04 54.78 27.83
C ALA A 634 62.68 54.77 27.12
N ASN A 635 61.99 55.91 27.10
CA ASN A 635 60.72 56.08 26.39
C ASN A 635 60.85 55.91 24.88
N PHE A 636 61.97 56.33 24.26
CA PHE A 636 62.20 56.12 22.83
C PHE A 636 62.21 54.64 22.44
N VAL A 637 62.97 53.82 23.17
CA VAL A 637 63.03 52.38 22.88
C VAL A 637 61.72 51.71 23.22
N PHE A 638 61.10 52.04 24.36
CA PHE A 638 59.76 51.57 24.67
C PHE A 638 58.74 51.89 23.56
N ASN A 639 58.76 53.12 23.03
CA ASN A 639 57.86 53.55 21.96
C ASN A 639 58.16 52.85 20.63
N LEU A 640 59.43 52.60 20.30
CA LEU A 640 59.83 51.86 19.09
C LEU A 640 59.37 50.40 19.16
N ILE A 641 59.53 49.77 20.32
CA ILE A 641 59.09 48.39 20.58
C ILE A 641 57.56 48.29 20.51
N LYS A 642 56.88 49.25 21.14
CA LYS A 642 55.43 49.35 21.10
C LYS A 642 54.91 49.55 19.68
N PHE A 643 55.56 50.40 18.88
CA PHE A 643 55.20 50.60 17.48
C PHE A 643 55.26 49.30 16.66
N GLU A 644 56.34 48.52 16.77
CA GLU A 644 56.49 47.25 16.06
C GLU A 644 55.45 46.20 16.52
N LYS A 645 55.12 46.18 17.83
CA LYS A 645 54.05 45.33 18.37
C LYS A 645 52.67 45.74 17.84
N ASP A 646 52.35 47.02 17.86
CA ASP A 646 51.07 47.56 17.40
C ASP A 646 50.90 47.36 15.88
N GLU A 647 51.99 47.46 15.09
CA GLU A 647 51.96 47.19 13.65
C GLU A 647 51.70 45.71 13.36
N PHE A 648 52.34 44.81 14.12
CA PHE A 648 52.08 43.37 14.03
C PHE A 648 50.65 43.02 14.45
N GLU A 649 50.15 43.61 15.53
CA GLU A 649 48.77 43.43 16.01
C GLU A 649 47.74 43.85 14.95
N LYS A 650 47.94 44.99 14.29
CA LYS A 650 47.07 45.43 13.19
C LYS A 650 47.05 44.43 12.03
N ARG A 651 48.20 43.90 11.64
CA ARG A 651 48.30 42.90 10.55
C ARG A 651 47.64 41.57 10.94
N LEU A 652 47.82 41.14 12.18
CA LEU A 652 47.20 39.93 12.73
C LEU A 652 45.68 40.06 12.78
N ASN A 653 45.17 41.17 13.34
CA ASN A 653 43.74 41.44 13.44
C ASN A 653 43.07 41.54 12.07
N ALA A 654 43.71 42.17 11.07
CA ALA A 654 43.18 42.23 9.72
C ALA A 654 43.05 40.82 9.08
N LYS A 655 44.03 39.94 9.28
CA LYS A 655 43.96 38.55 8.79
C LYS A 655 42.94 37.71 9.54
N MET A 656 42.83 37.87 10.86
CA MET A 656 41.81 37.19 11.67
C MET A 656 40.40 37.62 11.27
N GLN A 657 40.17 38.91 11.02
CA GLN A 657 38.89 39.41 10.51
C GLN A 657 38.53 38.81 9.15
N HIS A 658 39.49 38.74 8.23
CA HIS A 658 39.28 38.09 6.93
C HIS A 658 38.90 36.61 7.08
N ARG A 659 39.57 35.87 7.98
CA ARG A 659 39.29 34.44 8.23
C ARG A 659 37.95 34.24 8.93
N ARG A 660 37.55 35.16 9.80
CA ARG A 660 36.23 35.17 10.44
C ARG A 660 35.11 35.34 9.43
N ILE A 661 35.28 36.20 8.43
CA ILE A 661 34.30 36.36 7.35
C ILE A 661 34.13 35.05 6.57
N ILE A 662 35.23 34.38 6.21
CA ILE A 662 35.19 33.07 5.52
C ILE A 662 34.46 32.02 6.38
N PHE A 663 34.80 31.96 7.68
CA PHE A 663 34.13 31.04 8.61
C PHE A 663 32.62 31.31 8.72
N GLU A 664 32.21 32.57 8.83
CA GLU A 664 30.79 32.95 8.89
C GLU A 664 30.05 32.60 7.58
N GLU A 665 30.71 32.69 6.42
CA GLU A 665 30.16 32.27 5.14
C GLU A 665 29.97 30.74 5.05
N ASP A 666 30.98 29.97 5.47
CA ASP A 666 30.93 28.50 5.49
C ASP A 666 29.88 28.00 6.51
N GLU A 667 29.78 28.63 7.68
CA GLU A 667 28.75 28.30 8.67
C GLU A 667 27.34 28.57 8.13
N ARG A 668 27.13 29.70 7.44
CA ARG A 668 25.85 30.03 6.79
C ARG A 668 25.51 29.04 5.68
N ARG A 669 26.49 28.60 4.90
CA ARG A 669 26.30 27.60 3.85
C ARG A 669 25.84 26.27 4.43
N LEU A 670 26.53 25.78 5.47
CA LEU A 670 26.17 24.54 6.17
C LEU A 670 24.79 24.64 6.86
N ALA A 671 24.46 25.80 7.44
CA ALA A 671 23.16 26.03 8.05
C ALA A 671 22.00 25.95 7.04
N LYS A 672 22.17 26.55 5.85
CA LYS A 672 21.18 26.47 4.75
C LYS A 672 21.00 25.03 4.27
N GLU A 673 22.09 24.29 4.10
CA GLU A 673 22.04 22.89 3.68
C GLU A 673 21.32 22.01 4.70
N SER A 674 21.58 22.22 6.01
CA SER A 674 20.85 21.54 7.08
C SER A 674 19.37 21.90 7.11
N GLU A 675 18.99 23.15 6.81
CA GLU A 675 17.59 23.58 6.78
C GLU A 675 16.83 22.90 5.64
N ILE A 676 17.41 22.84 4.44
CA ILE A 676 16.83 22.17 3.27
C ILE A 676 16.59 20.68 3.58
N LEU A 677 17.60 19.99 4.09
CA LEU A 677 17.49 18.57 4.46
C LEU A 677 16.45 18.33 5.57
N SER A 678 16.31 19.25 6.52
CA SER A 678 15.29 19.15 7.57
C SER A 678 13.86 19.28 7.02
N LYS A 679 13.64 20.14 6.02
CA LYS A 679 12.35 20.29 5.33
C LYS A 679 11.98 19.02 4.57
N THR A 680 12.92 18.48 3.79
CA THR A 680 12.73 17.20 3.09
C THR A 680 12.44 16.05 4.06
N GLY A 681 13.11 16.03 5.22
CA GLY A 681 12.82 15.06 6.28
C GLY A 681 11.40 15.17 6.85
N GLY A 682 10.87 16.39 6.98
CA GLY A 682 9.49 16.64 7.42
C GLY A 682 8.46 16.08 6.42
N GLU A 683 8.63 16.35 5.14
CA GLU A 683 7.76 15.81 4.07
C GLU A 683 7.79 14.28 4.01
N ILE A 684 8.96 13.68 4.17
CA ILE A 684 9.10 12.21 4.22
C ILE A 684 8.40 11.63 5.47
N ALA A 685 8.48 12.30 6.61
CA ALA A 685 7.80 11.86 7.83
C ALA A 685 6.27 11.93 7.70
N GLU A 686 5.72 12.98 7.09
CA GLU A 686 4.29 13.07 6.81
C GLU A 686 3.82 11.96 5.86
N ASN A 687 4.60 11.70 4.79
CA ASN A 687 4.32 10.61 3.86
C ASN A 687 4.39 9.23 4.55
N LEU A 688 5.37 9.02 5.44
CA LEU A 688 5.46 7.77 6.22
C LEU A 688 4.20 7.54 7.07
N ILE A 689 3.72 8.55 7.79
CA ILE A 689 2.48 8.46 8.59
C ILE A 689 1.28 8.13 7.70
N HIS A 690 1.19 8.78 6.53
CA HIS A 690 0.12 8.53 5.58
C HIS A 690 0.13 7.08 5.08
N PHE A 691 1.29 6.58 4.64
CA PHE A 691 1.41 5.20 4.15
C PHE A 691 1.29 4.14 5.26
N GLU A 692 1.70 4.44 6.51
CA GLU A 692 1.46 3.56 7.65
C GLU A 692 -0.03 3.41 7.94
N LYS A 693 -0.78 4.52 7.92
CA LYS A 693 -2.22 4.49 8.06
C LYS A 693 -2.89 3.71 6.92
N LEU A 694 -2.46 3.96 5.68
CA LEU A 694 -2.96 3.24 4.51
C LEU A 694 -2.72 1.72 4.62
N ARG A 695 -1.52 1.32 5.09
CA ARG A 695 -1.19 -0.10 5.33
C ARG A 695 -2.14 -0.72 6.36
N ASP A 696 -2.44 -0.01 7.44
CA ASP A 696 -3.30 -0.51 8.51
C ASP A 696 -4.77 -0.62 8.05
N ASP A 697 -5.26 0.38 7.32
CA ASP A 697 -6.60 0.37 6.71
C ASP A 697 -6.73 -0.79 5.71
N LEU A 698 -5.73 -1.01 4.84
CA LEU A 698 -5.72 -2.13 3.87
C LEU A 698 -5.65 -3.50 4.56
N SER A 699 -4.89 -3.60 5.65
CA SER A 699 -4.79 -4.84 6.43
C SER A 699 -6.11 -5.16 7.11
N SER A 700 -6.80 -4.16 7.67
CA SER A 700 -8.14 -4.30 8.24
C SER A 700 -9.15 -4.74 7.17
N ILE A 701 -9.10 -4.16 5.97
CA ILE A 701 -9.98 -4.56 4.87
C ILE A 701 -9.72 -6.01 4.44
N LEU A 702 -8.46 -6.46 4.42
CA LEU A 702 -8.13 -7.85 4.11
C LEU A 702 -8.66 -8.83 5.17
N GLU A 703 -8.71 -8.43 6.44
CA GLU A 703 -9.37 -9.22 7.49
C GLU A 703 -10.89 -9.23 7.31
N GLU A 704 -11.51 -8.07 7.08
CA GLU A 704 -12.95 -7.98 6.77
C GLU A 704 -13.32 -8.86 5.56
N LEU A 705 -12.50 -8.87 4.50
CA LEU A 705 -12.69 -9.73 3.33
C LEU A 705 -12.55 -11.21 3.64
N LYS A 706 -11.66 -11.60 4.57
CA LYS A 706 -11.51 -13.00 4.97
C LYS A 706 -12.73 -13.49 5.74
N ASP A 707 -13.26 -12.65 6.62
CA ASP A 707 -14.45 -12.94 7.45
C ASP A 707 -15.76 -12.93 6.66
N ALA A 708 -15.89 -12.05 5.65
CA ALA A 708 -17.05 -11.94 4.77
C ALA A 708 -17.26 -13.20 3.92
#